data_AF-A0A9J7YK88-F1
#
_entry.id   AF-A0A9J7YK88-F1
#
_cell.length_a   1.000
_cell.length_b   1.000
_cell.length_c   1.000
_cell.angle_alpha   90.00
_cell.angle_beta   90.00
_cell.angle_gamma   90.00
#
_symmetry.space_group_name_H-M   'P 1'
#
loop_
_entity.id
_entity.type
_entity.pdbx_description
1 polymer ?
#
loop_
_entity_poly.entity_id
_entity_poly.type
_entity_poly.pdbx_seq_one_letter_code
_entity_poly.pdbx_strand_id
1 'polypeptide(L)'
;MADSVAAGLADENETENEDKEREKRLFSGVRKTEEQAAASDLTETLGFYERKAKCKERKSNVSDLSLVRFISAELTRGYFLEHNEAKYTERREKVYTCLRIPKELEKLMMFGFFLCLDVFLYVFTLLPLRVLLALMRLLTLPCCGLSGSRILQPAQVCDVLKGVIMVLCYFMMHYVDYSMMYHMIRGQSVIKLYIIYNMLEVADRLFSSFGQDILDALYWTATEPKERKRAHIGVIPHFFMAVLYVFLHAILIMVQATTLNVAFNSHNKSLLTIMMSNNFVEIKGSVFKKFEKNNLFQMSNSDIKERFTNYTLLLIVCLRNMEQFSWNPDHLWVLFPDVCMVIASETVVDIVKHAFITKFNDITADVYSEYRASLAFDLVSSRQKNAYTDYSDSVSRRMGFIPLPLALVLIRVVTSSVKIQGSLSIVCVVLFYLGMITLKVLNSIVLLGKSCMYVKEANMEEKLFQNPPSAAPSRASSRAHRTKHTREPADLIVKMVQQNMGGIKGDDYKKPENVVLLLQAIYYELGFIVLSVLGLVFVLFMPVVGLFFCVCRCCENCGGEMHQRQKKNGDCLKGFYMATLIATSVFLAVGVTIAYAANQNITNQIKSTRRLVSSNIRDLKSFANYTPVQIDYVSAQYTTAKNKVLSDLDNIGNLLGGQIHNQLEREVVPALDNALRMTAGA
;
A
#
# COMPACT_ATOMS: atom_id res chain seq x y z
N MET A 1 -31.67 32.36 -89.29
CA MET A 1 -30.23 32.09 -89.11
C MET A 1 -30.08 31.27 -87.84
N ALA A 2 -29.28 30.20 -87.90
CA ALA A 2 -28.86 29.35 -86.78
C ALA A 2 -30.01 28.51 -86.17
N ASP A 3 -30.14 27.20 -86.40
CA ASP A 3 -29.13 26.13 -86.49
C ASP A 3 -28.12 26.14 -85.36
N SER A 4 -28.06 25.02 -84.65
CA SER A 4 -27.12 24.66 -83.57
C SER A 4 -27.17 25.50 -82.30
N VAL A 5 -27.88 24.98 -81.28
CA VAL A 5 -27.45 24.78 -79.86
C VAL A 5 -28.75 24.47 -79.08
N ALA A 6 -29.24 23.23 -79.19
CA ALA A 6 -30.34 22.70 -78.37
C ALA A 6 -30.28 21.16 -78.27
N ALA A 7 -29.06 20.61 -78.22
CA ALA A 7 -28.78 19.19 -78.05
C ALA A 7 -27.58 18.99 -77.11
N GLY A 8 -27.67 19.51 -75.89
CA GLY A 8 -26.58 19.44 -74.91
C GLY A 8 -26.99 19.43 -73.45
N LEU A 9 -28.28 19.20 -73.12
CA LEU A 9 -28.76 19.21 -71.73
C LEU A 9 -29.67 18.03 -71.37
N ALA A 10 -29.63 16.94 -72.13
CA ALA A 10 -30.35 15.71 -71.82
C ALA A 10 -29.43 14.49 -71.56
N ASP A 11 -28.14 14.54 -71.91
CA ASP A 11 -27.22 13.39 -71.81
C ASP A 11 -26.29 13.44 -70.56
N GLU A 12 -26.24 14.55 -69.83
CA GLU A 12 -25.44 14.64 -68.58
C GLU A 12 -26.20 14.17 -67.32
N ASN A 13 -27.52 13.98 -67.40
CA ASN A 13 -28.31 13.49 -66.25
C ASN A 13 -28.50 11.97 -66.22
N GLU A 14 -28.22 11.25 -67.31
CA GLU A 14 -28.32 9.78 -67.34
C GLU A 14 -27.01 9.10 -66.93
N THR A 15 -25.86 9.75 -67.15
CA THR A 15 -24.54 9.22 -66.76
C THR A 15 -24.24 9.39 -65.26
N GLU A 16 -24.76 10.42 -64.58
CA GLU A 16 -24.56 10.61 -63.14
C GLU A 16 -25.35 9.64 -62.24
N ASN A 17 -26.43 9.06 -62.75
CA ASN A 17 -27.26 8.10 -62.02
C ASN A 17 -26.71 6.67 -62.09
N GLU A 18 -26.10 6.27 -63.22
CA GLU A 18 -25.51 4.94 -63.36
C GLU A 18 -24.25 4.76 -62.49
N ASP A 19 -23.43 5.81 -62.32
CA ASP A 19 -22.24 5.73 -61.45
C ASP A 19 -22.60 5.65 -59.96
N LYS A 20 -23.68 6.32 -59.52
CA LYS A 20 -24.22 6.17 -58.15
C LYS A 20 -24.81 4.79 -57.87
N GLU A 21 -25.40 4.14 -58.86
CA GLU A 21 -25.89 2.77 -58.71
C GLU A 21 -24.74 1.75 -58.69
N ARG A 22 -23.68 1.98 -59.46
CA ARG A 22 -22.49 1.11 -59.51
C ARG A 22 -21.69 1.16 -58.21
N GLU A 23 -21.54 2.33 -57.60
CA GLU A 23 -20.86 2.50 -56.31
C GLU A 23 -21.64 1.85 -55.15
N LYS A 24 -22.99 1.94 -55.15
CA LYS A 24 -23.85 1.21 -54.20
C LYS A 24 -23.77 -0.31 -54.35
N ARG A 25 -23.69 -0.83 -55.59
CA ARG A 25 -23.55 -2.27 -55.83
C ARG A 25 -22.20 -2.80 -55.35
N LEU A 26 -21.10 -2.06 -55.57
CA LEU A 26 -19.77 -2.41 -55.04
C LEU A 26 -19.72 -2.41 -53.51
N PHE A 27 -20.33 -1.43 -52.84
CA PHE A 27 -20.37 -1.39 -51.37
C PHE A 27 -21.25 -2.50 -50.76
N SER A 28 -22.32 -2.92 -51.45
CA SER A 28 -23.16 -4.04 -51.01
C SER A 28 -22.50 -5.41 -51.20
N GLY A 29 -21.62 -5.54 -52.21
CA GLY A 29 -20.87 -6.77 -52.47
C GLY A 29 -19.83 -7.04 -51.40
N VAL A 30 -19.07 -6.01 -50.99
CA VAL A 30 -18.04 -6.12 -49.93
C VAL A 30 -18.66 -6.48 -48.58
N ARG A 31 -19.83 -5.90 -48.24
CA ARG A 31 -20.53 -6.18 -46.98
C ARG A 31 -21.07 -7.61 -46.89
N LYS A 32 -21.49 -8.20 -48.01
CA LYS A 32 -21.94 -9.60 -48.08
C LYS A 32 -20.77 -10.60 -47.94
N THR A 33 -19.57 -10.24 -48.39
CA THR A 33 -18.40 -11.11 -48.25
C THR A 33 -17.85 -11.13 -46.82
N GLU A 34 -17.92 -10.00 -46.09
CA GLU A 34 -17.59 -9.96 -44.66
C GLU A 34 -18.63 -10.66 -43.78
N GLU A 35 -19.94 -10.55 -44.09
CA GLU A 35 -21.00 -11.28 -43.38
C GLU A 35 -20.93 -12.81 -43.59
N GLN A 36 -20.52 -13.28 -44.78
CA GLN A 36 -20.36 -14.71 -45.05
C GLN A 36 -19.10 -15.31 -44.41
N ALA A 37 -18.03 -14.53 -44.26
CA ALA A 37 -16.84 -14.96 -43.51
C ALA A 37 -17.08 -14.99 -41.98
N ALA A 38 -17.92 -14.09 -41.45
CA ALA A 38 -18.33 -14.13 -40.04
C ALA A 38 -19.37 -15.23 -39.74
N ALA A 39 -20.16 -15.64 -40.73
CA ALA A 39 -21.17 -16.69 -40.58
C ALA A 39 -20.58 -18.12 -40.54
N SER A 40 -19.38 -18.36 -41.08
CA SER A 40 -18.71 -19.65 -40.98
C SER A 40 -18.00 -19.88 -39.65
N ASP A 41 -17.66 -18.82 -38.91
CA ASP A 41 -16.95 -18.94 -37.61
C ASP A 41 -17.92 -18.98 -36.40
N LEU A 42 -19.20 -18.64 -36.61
CA LEU A 42 -20.27 -18.74 -35.60
C LEU A 42 -21.08 -20.04 -35.69
N THR A 43 -20.72 -20.96 -36.60
CA THR A 43 -21.47 -22.22 -36.82
C THR A 43 -20.91 -23.45 -36.09
N GLU A 44 -19.87 -23.31 -35.26
CA GLU A 44 -19.37 -24.44 -34.46
C GLU A 44 -19.90 -24.53 -33.02
N THR A 45 -20.56 -23.50 -32.47
CA THR A 45 -20.98 -23.51 -31.04
C THR A 45 -22.48 -23.58 -30.78
N LEU A 46 -23.34 -23.66 -31.80
CA LEU A 46 -24.81 -23.69 -31.65
C LEU A 46 -25.45 -25.08 -31.87
N GLY A 47 -24.65 -26.14 -31.92
CA GLY A 47 -25.11 -27.50 -32.23
C GLY A 47 -25.84 -28.28 -31.12
N PHE A 48 -26.07 -27.73 -29.93
CA PHE A 48 -26.48 -28.57 -28.78
C PHE A 48 -27.87 -28.33 -28.16
N TYR A 49 -28.68 -27.37 -28.63
CA TYR A 49 -29.93 -27.05 -27.91
C TYR A 49 -31.24 -27.00 -28.72
N GLU A 50 -31.24 -27.35 -30.01
CA GLU A 50 -32.45 -27.25 -30.85
C GLU A 50 -33.24 -28.56 -31.01
N ARG A 51 -33.17 -29.49 -30.06
CA ARG A 51 -33.89 -30.79 -30.15
C ARG A 51 -35.23 -30.87 -29.42
N LYS A 52 -35.72 -29.78 -28.82
CA LYS A 52 -37.03 -29.76 -28.14
C LYS A 52 -37.85 -28.50 -28.44
N ALA A 53 -38.11 -28.24 -29.72
CA ALA A 53 -39.18 -27.32 -30.12
C ALA A 53 -39.86 -27.78 -31.41
N LYS A 54 -40.11 -29.08 -31.55
CA LYS A 54 -41.03 -29.59 -32.57
C LYS A 54 -42.44 -29.66 -31.98
N CYS A 55 -43.13 -28.51 -31.94
CA CYS A 55 -44.59 -28.50 -31.88
C CYS A 55 -45.17 -27.23 -32.51
N LYS A 56 -45.69 -27.41 -33.73
CA LYS A 56 -46.84 -26.69 -34.31
C LYS A 56 -46.59 -25.28 -34.85
N GLU A 57 -45.98 -25.19 -36.03
CA GLU A 57 -46.36 -24.17 -37.00
C GLU A 57 -47.83 -24.36 -37.39
N ARG A 58 -48.68 -23.43 -36.99
CA ARG A 58 -49.98 -23.19 -37.63
C ARG A 58 -49.91 -21.81 -38.24
N LYS A 59 -49.89 -21.74 -39.58
CA LYS A 59 -50.20 -20.51 -40.34
C LYS A 59 -51.48 -19.90 -39.76
N SER A 60 -51.42 -18.67 -39.24
CA SER A 60 -52.61 -17.89 -38.91
C SER A 60 -52.59 -16.56 -39.67
N ASN A 61 -53.67 -16.34 -40.42
CA ASN A 61 -53.95 -15.17 -41.24
C ASN A 61 -53.87 -13.85 -40.47
N VAL A 62 -53.55 -12.77 -41.19
CA VAL A 62 -53.37 -11.38 -40.73
C VAL A 62 -54.73 -10.68 -40.41
N SER A 63 -55.82 -11.41 -40.24
CA SER A 63 -57.18 -10.87 -40.10
C SER A 63 -57.82 -11.03 -38.71
N ASP A 64 -57.07 -11.43 -37.68
CA ASP A 64 -57.56 -11.53 -36.28
C ASP A 64 -56.73 -10.68 -35.29
N LEU A 65 -56.43 -9.42 -35.64
CA LEU A 65 -55.78 -8.48 -34.72
C LEU A 65 -56.85 -7.67 -33.96
N SER A 66 -57.48 -8.26 -32.94
CA SER A 66 -58.33 -7.49 -32.03
C SER A 66 -57.48 -6.73 -31.02
N LEU A 67 -57.80 -5.45 -30.80
CA LEU A 67 -57.20 -4.59 -29.77
C LEU A 67 -57.20 -5.25 -28.39
N VAL A 68 -58.24 -6.05 -28.10
CA VAL A 68 -58.37 -6.82 -26.85
C VAL A 68 -57.33 -7.92 -26.74
N ARG A 69 -56.93 -8.55 -27.85
CA ARG A 69 -55.84 -9.55 -27.85
C ARG A 69 -54.47 -8.89 -27.72
N PHE A 70 -54.28 -7.71 -28.30
CA PHE A 70 -53.05 -6.92 -28.11
C PHE A 70 -52.94 -6.41 -26.67
N ILE A 71 -54.01 -5.84 -26.11
CA ILE A 71 -54.08 -5.38 -24.72
C ILE A 71 -53.96 -6.55 -23.75
N SER A 72 -54.62 -7.69 -24.01
CA SER A 72 -54.49 -8.90 -23.19
C SER A 72 -53.09 -9.47 -23.27
N ALA A 73 -52.46 -9.50 -24.45
CA ALA A 73 -51.07 -9.91 -24.62
C ALA A 73 -50.08 -8.97 -23.92
N GLU A 74 -50.33 -7.65 -23.92
CA GLU A 74 -49.49 -6.69 -23.21
C GLU A 74 -49.73 -6.71 -21.68
N LEU A 75 -50.97 -6.99 -21.23
CA LEU A 75 -51.31 -7.19 -19.81
C LEU A 75 -50.82 -8.52 -19.25
N THR A 76 -50.77 -9.58 -20.07
CA THR A 76 -50.22 -10.91 -19.69
C THR A 76 -48.77 -11.09 -20.12
N ARG A 77 -48.12 -10.04 -20.62
CA ARG A 77 -46.69 -10.04 -20.96
C ARG A 77 -45.88 -10.20 -19.67
N GLY A 78 -45.61 -11.45 -19.32
CA GLY A 78 -44.63 -11.77 -18.29
C GLY A 78 -43.27 -11.19 -18.70
N TYR A 79 -42.69 -10.35 -17.86
CA TYR A 79 -41.33 -9.87 -18.05
C TYR A 79 -40.36 -11.06 -17.91
N PHE A 80 -40.07 -11.73 -19.02
CA PHE A 80 -39.01 -12.74 -19.07
C PHE A 80 -37.67 -12.01 -19.11
N LEU A 81 -37.14 -11.71 -17.92
CA LEU A 81 -35.85 -11.01 -17.71
C LEU A 81 -34.66 -11.74 -18.34
N GLU A 82 -34.81 -13.04 -18.63
CA GLU A 82 -33.81 -13.94 -19.23
C GLU A 82 -33.39 -13.52 -20.64
N HIS A 83 -34.27 -12.94 -21.46
CA HIS A 83 -33.92 -12.56 -22.84
C HIS A 83 -33.13 -11.24 -22.94
N ASN A 84 -32.99 -10.52 -21.82
CA ASN A 84 -32.14 -9.33 -21.68
C ASN A 84 -31.08 -9.57 -20.59
N GLU A 85 -30.74 -10.83 -20.30
CA GLU A 85 -29.81 -11.18 -19.23
C GLU A 85 -28.52 -10.39 -19.35
N ALA A 86 -27.88 -10.34 -20.52
CA ALA A 86 -26.65 -9.56 -20.76
C ALA A 86 -26.80 -8.05 -20.44
N LYS A 87 -27.95 -7.45 -20.72
CA LYS A 87 -28.21 -6.02 -20.45
C LYS A 87 -28.54 -5.76 -18.98
N TYR A 88 -29.18 -6.71 -18.31
CA TYR A 88 -29.49 -6.63 -16.88
C TYR A 88 -28.30 -7.06 -16.01
N THR A 89 -27.45 -7.97 -16.47
CA THR A 89 -26.17 -8.31 -15.84
C THR A 89 -25.21 -7.13 -15.95
N GLU A 90 -25.09 -6.48 -17.11
CA GLU A 90 -24.30 -5.25 -17.24
C GLU A 90 -24.83 -4.12 -16.33
N ARG A 91 -26.15 -3.95 -16.24
CA ARG A 91 -26.76 -2.99 -15.29
C ARG A 91 -26.55 -3.37 -13.83
N ARG A 92 -26.61 -4.66 -13.47
CA ARG A 92 -26.32 -5.16 -12.12
C ARG A 92 -24.84 -5.04 -11.78
N GLU A 93 -23.96 -5.28 -12.73
CA GLU A 93 -22.52 -5.14 -12.60
C GLU A 93 -22.13 -3.67 -12.42
N LYS A 94 -22.80 -2.74 -13.12
CA LYS A 94 -22.69 -1.29 -12.84
C LYS A 94 -23.16 -0.93 -11.43
N VAL A 95 -24.21 -1.57 -10.90
CA VAL A 95 -24.66 -1.38 -9.50
C VAL A 95 -23.68 -1.98 -8.49
N TYR A 96 -23.16 -3.19 -8.73
CA TYR A 96 -22.16 -3.82 -7.86
C TYR A 96 -20.82 -3.09 -7.91
N THR A 97 -20.42 -2.55 -9.06
CA THR A 97 -19.27 -1.66 -9.21
C THR A 97 -19.49 -0.36 -8.42
N CYS A 98 -20.69 0.23 -8.50
CA CYS A 98 -21.09 1.38 -7.69
C CYS A 98 -21.01 1.11 -6.18
N LEU A 99 -21.38 -0.10 -5.73
CA LEU A 99 -21.26 -0.52 -4.33
C LEU A 99 -19.82 -0.88 -3.91
N ARG A 100 -18.97 -1.25 -4.86
CA ARG A 100 -17.55 -1.58 -4.62
C ARG A 100 -16.69 -0.31 -4.47
N ILE A 101 -17.03 0.77 -5.16
CA ILE A 101 -16.29 2.05 -5.11
C ILE A 101 -16.12 2.60 -3.69
N PRO A 102 -17.17 2.75 -2.85
CA PRO A 102 -17.03 3.22 -1.48
C PRO A 102 -16.05 2.38 -0.66
N LYS A 103 -16.06 1.05 -0.86
CA LYS A 103 -15.21 0.12 -0.13
C LYS A 103 -13.75 0.25 -0.53
N GLU A 104 -13.45 0.39 -1.83
CA GLU A 104 -12.06 0.57 -2.29
C GLU A 104 -11.54 1.98 -1.98
N LEU A 105 -12.40 3.00 -2.09
CA LEU A 105 -12.09 4.37 -1.69
C LEU A 105 -11.75 4.45 -0.19
N GLU A 106 -12.60 3.93 0.70
CA GLU A 106 -12.33 4.00 2.14
C GLU A 106 -11.05 3.25 2.53
N LYS A 107 -10.66 2.19 1.82
CA LYS A 107 -9.34 1.55 2.04
C LYS A 107 -8.19 2.49 1.69
N LEU A 108 -8.28 3.25 0.59
CA LEU A 108 -7.31 4.27 0.22
C LEU A 108 -7.30 5.41 1.25
N MET A 109 -8.49 5.93 1.62
CA MET A 109 -8.64 7.01 2.59
C MET A 109 -8.04 6.65 3.94
N MET A 110 -8.35 5.47 4.47
CA MET A 110 -7.81 4.98 5.74
C MET A 110 -6.29 4.78 5.70
N PHE A 111 -5.75 4.21 4.62
CA PHE A 111 -4.31 4.05 4.46
C PHE A 111 -3.60 5.42 4.41
N GLY A 112 -4.15 6.37 3.65
CA GLY A 112 -3.64 7.72 3.56
C GLY A 112 -3.74 8.50 4.87
N PHE A 113 -4.84 8.33 5.63
CA PHE A 113 -5.01 8.94 6.94
C PHE A 113 -3.91 8.52 7.92
N PHE A 114 -3.59 7.21 8.00
CA PHE A 114 -2.50 6.74 8.85
C PHE A 114 -1.14 7.25 8.38
N LEU A 115 -0.96 7.48 7.08
CA LEU A 115 0.25 8.06 6.53
C LEU A 115 0.41 9.53 6.93
N CYS A 116 -0.64 10.33 6.84
CA CYS A 116 -0.69 11.69 7.38
C CYS A 116 -0.43 11.72 8.89
N LEU A 117 -1.03 10.78 9.64
CA LEU A 117 -0.80 10.63 11.08
C LEU A 117 0.67 10.31 11.39
N ASP A 118 1.35 9.49 10.58
CA ASP A 118 2.77 9.18 10.74
C ASP A 118 3.64 10.43 10.59
N VAL A 119 3.41 11.19 9.53
CA VAL A 119 4.11 12.45 9.23
C VAL A 119 3.83 13.51 10.30
N PHE A 120 2.58 13.60 10.77
CA PHE A 120 2.20 14.52 11.83
C PHE A 120 2.86 14.17 13.17
N LEU A 121 2.79 12.90 13.59
CA LEU A 121 3.43 12.42 14.80
C LEU A 121 4.96 12.55 14.76
N TYR A 122 5.59 12.50 13.57
CA TYR A 122 7.04 12.74 13.42
C TYR A 122 7.45 14.11 13.96
N VAL A 123 6.64 15.15 13.74
CA VAL A 123 6.91 16.53 14.19
C VAL A 123 6.94 16.62 15.72
N PHE A 124 6.11 15.85 16.43
CA PHE A 124 6.06 15.85 17.89
C PHE A 124 7.10 14.93 18.53
N THR A 125 7.48 13.83 17.87
CA THR A 125 8.27 12.76 18.48
C THR A 125 9.73 12.79 18.03
N LEU A 126 9.99 12.51 16.76
CA LEU A 126 11.33 12.31 16.21
C LEU A 126 12.03 13.63 15.86
N LEU A 127 11.31 14.65 15.40
CA LEU A 127 11.90 15.94 15.04
C LEU A 127 12.62 16.59 16.24
N PRO A 128 12.01 16.76 17.43
CA PRO A 128 12.71 17.36 18.57
C PRO A 128 13.90 16.53 19.04
N LEU A 129 13.78 15.20 19.02
CA LEU A 129 14.85 14.28 19.39
C LEU A 129 16.05 14.39 18.43
N ARG A 130 15.81 14.48 17.11
CA ARG A 130 16.87 14.65 16.11
C ARG A 130 17.54 16.01 16.21
N VAL A 131 16.78 17.08 16.42
CA VAL A 131 17.32 18.44 16.64
C VAL A 131 18.19 18.46 17.90
N LEU A 132 17.74 17.84 18.99
CA LEU A 132 18.52 17.72 20.22
C LEU A 132 19.83 16.95 19.99
N LEU A 133 19.79 15.82 19.30
CA LEU A 133 21.00 15.05 18.97
C LEU A 133 21.98 15.83 18.08
N ALA A 134 21.47 16.59 17.10
CA ALA A 134 22.28 17.44 16.24
C ALA A 134 22.93 18.58 17.03
N LEU A 135 22.18 19.22 17.94
CA LEU A 135 22.69 20.26 18.84
C LEU A 135 23.76 19.72 19.80
N MET A 136 23.54 18.54 20.39
CA MET A 136 24.51 17.88 21.26
C MET A 136 25.81 17.53 20.52
N ARG A 137 25.74 17.08 19.27
CA ARG A 137 26.93 16.87 18.43
C ARG A 137 27.65 18.16 18.11
N LEU A 138 26.92 19.22 17.78
CA LEU A 138 27.49 20.54 17.53
C LEU A 138 28.19 21.10 18.78
N LEU A 139 27.64 20.85 19.97
CA LEU A 139 28.20 21.31 21.26
C LEU A 139 29.40 20.47 21.72
N THR A 140 29.47 19.19 21.36
CA THR A 140 30.57 18.28 21.76
C THR A 140 31.77 18.32 20.80
N LEU A 141 31.59 18.78 19.56
CA LEU A 141 32.66 18.93 18.55
C LEU A 141 33.82 19.89 18.96
N PRO A 142 33.54 21.08 19.54
CA PRO A 142 34.59 22.00 19.99
C PRO A 142 35.51 21.41 21.07
N CYS A 143 35.02 20.45 21.86
CA CYS A 143 35.76 19.86 22.99
C CYS A 143 36.66 18.67 22.59
N CYS A 144 36.50 18.08 21.40
CA CYS A 144 37.18 16.83 21.01
C CYS A 144 38.15 16.93 19.81
N GLY A 145 38.50 18.13 19.34
CA GLY A 145 39.66 18.35 18.43
C GLY A 145 39.65 17.63 17.07
N LEU A 146 38.54 17.01 16.64
CA LEU A 146 38.45 16.27 15.37
C LEU A 146 38.10 17.20 14.21
N SER A 147 39.11 17.97 13.79
CA SER A 147 39.08 18.81 12.58
C SER A 147 39.20 17.92 11.33
N GLY A 148 38.07 17.48 10.76
CA GLY A 148 38.12 16.82 9.44
C GLY A 148 36.84 16.17 8.90
N SER A 149 35.86 15.84 9.76
CA SER A 149 34.60 15.22 9.28
C SER A 149 33.58 16.29 8.89
N ARG A 150 32.83 16.09 7.80
CA ARG A 150 31.69 16.94 7.39
C ARG A 150 30.84 17.27 8.64
N ILE A 151 30.76 18.56 9.00
CA ILE A 151 30.30 19.05 10.31
C ILE A 151 28.89 18.54 10.68
N LEU A 152 27.95 18.55 9.73
CA LEU A 152 26.62 17.92 9.88
C LEU A 152 26.24 17.20 8.58
N GLN A 153 25.49 16.09 8.70
CA GLN A 153 24.89 15.42 7.54
C GLN A 153 23.78 16.32 6.94
N PRO A 154 23.57 16.35 5.61
CA PRO A 154 22.56 17.23 4.98
C PRO A 154 21.16 17.10 5.58
N ALA A 155 20.73 15.87 5.90
CA ALA A 155 19.46 15.61 6.58
C ALA A 155 19.35 16.31 7.96
N GLN A 156 20.44 16.31 8.73
CA GLN A 156 20.46 16.97 10.04
C GLN A 156 20.36 18.50 9.92
N VAL A 157 20.86 19.09 8.83
CA VAL A 157 20.72 20.53 8.56
C VAL A 157 19.24 20.86 8.30
N CYS A 158 18.54 20.06 7.48
CA CYS A 158 17.11 20.24 7.24
C CYS A 158 16.26 20.06 8.50
N ASP A 159 16.55 19.05 9.32
CA ASP A 159 15.86 18.81 10.61
C ASP A 159 16.07 19.98 11.59
N VAL A 160 17.30 20.52 11.70
CA VAL A 160 17.59 21.71 12.51
C VAL A 160 16.83 22.92 11.98
N LEU A 161 16.78 23.12 10.66
CA LEU A 161 16.06 24.23 10.04
C LEU A 161 14.55 24.19 10.36
N LYS A 162 13.92 23.02 10.24
CA LYS A 162 12.54 22.77 10.66
C LYS A 162 12.33 23.11 12.13
N GLY A 163 13.24 22.67 13.00
CA GLY A 163 13.22 22.96 14.43
C GLY A 163 13.28 24.45 14.73
N VAL A 164 14.18 25.19 14.09
CA VAL A 164 14.31 26.65 14.27
C VAL A 164 13.06 27.38 13.77
N ILE A 165 12.49 27.01 12.61
CA ILE A 165 11.24 27.59 12.10
C ILE A 165 10.11 27.37 13.11
N MET A 166 9.94 26.15 13.61
CA MET A 166 8.91 25.82 14.60
C MET A 166 9.05 26.66 15.89
N VAL A 167 10.26 26.79 16.42
CA VAL A 167 10.52 27.58 17.64
C VAL A 167 10.24 29.07 17.42
N LEU A 168 10.72 29.65 16.33
CA LEU A 168 10.48 31.07 16.01
C LEU A 168 8.98 31.35 15.83
N CYS A 169 8.29 30.53 15.04
CA CYS A 169 6.85 30.69 14.83
C CYS A 169 6.05 30.46 16.13
N TYR A 170 6.49 29.59 17.05
CA TYR A 170 5.85 29.42 18.35
C TYR A 170 5.87 30.70 19.19
N PHE A 171 7.04 31.35 19.26
CA PHE A 171 7.16 32.64 19.93
C PHE A 171 6.32 33.73 19.26
N MET A 172 6.28 33.77 17.93
CA MET A 172 5.42 34.73 17.21
C MET A 172 3.93 34.47 17.45
N MET A 173 3.50 33.21 17.52
CA MET A 173 2.11 32.82 17.80
C MET A 173 1.67 33.14 19.23
N HIS A 174 2.59 33.37 20.16
CA HIS A 174 2.25 33.83 21.51
C HIS A 174 1.59 35.21 21.52
N TYR A 175 1.93 36.08 20.56
CA TYR A 175 1.35 37.42 20.44
C TYR A 175 -0.10 37.44 19.93
N VAL A 176 -0.59 36.30 19.42
CA VAL A 176 -1.95 36.22 18.88
C VAL A 176 -2.89 35.67 19.95
N ASP A 177 -3.74 36.54 20.50
CA ASP A 177 -4.68 36.19 21.55
C ASP A 177 -5.93 35.47 21.02
N TYR A 178 -6.12 34.23 21.48
CA TYR A 178 -7.28 33.42 21.11
C TYR A 178 -8.61 34.05 21.53
N SER A 179 -8.69 34.62 22.73
CA SER A 179 -9.94 35.18 23.26
C SER A 179 -10.42 36.36 22.41
N MET A 180 -9.51 37.24 21.98
CA MET A 180 -9.83 38.35 21.09
C MET A 180 -10.41 37.86 19.77
N MET A 181 -9.75 36.87 19.16
CA MET A 181 -10.20 36.28 17.91
C MET A 181 -11.57 35.58 18.06
N TYR A 182 -11.79 34.85 19.16
CA TYR A 182 -13.08 34.22 19.45
C TYR A 182 -14.21 35.24 19.59
N HIS A 183 -14.01 36.34 20.33
CA HIS A 183 -15.02 37.39 20.47
C HIS A 183 -15.30 38.13 19.16
N MET A 184 -14.26 38.40 18.36
CA MET A 184 -14.40 39.05 17.05
C MET A 184 -15.23 38.21 16.07
N ILE A 185 -14.97 36.89 16.03
CA ILE A 185 -15.66 35.95 15.15
C ILE A 185 -17.09 35.68 15.64
N ARG A 186 -17.28 35.51 16.95
CA ARG A 186 -18.60 35.31 17.57
C ARG A 186 -19.54 36.50 17.37
N GLY A 187 -19.01 37.72 17.24
CA GLY A 187 -19.79 38.93 16.98
C GLY A 187 -20.35 39.05 15.55
N GLN A 188 -19.99 38.15 14.63
CA GLN A 188 -20.46 38.17 13.24
C GLN A 188 -21.83 37.48 13.08
N SER A 189 -22.55 37.83 12.01
CA SER A 189 -23.79 37.13 11.65
C SER A 189 -23.49 35.75 11.06
N VAL A 190 -24.43 34.81 11.22
CA VAL A 190 -24.31 33.40 10.78
C VAL A 190 -23.92 33.30 9.30
N ILE A 191 -24.51 34.12 8.42
CA ILE A 191 -24.21 34.14 6.97
C ILE A 191 -22.77 34.61 6.71
N LYS A 192 -22.31 35.67 7.40
CA LYS A 192 -20.93 36.15 7.27
C LYS A 192 -19.93 35.10 7.76
N LEU A 193 -20.26 34.44 8.86
CA LEU A 193 -19.42 33.40 9.45
C LEU A 193 -19.26 32.19 8.51
N TYR A 194 -20.33 31.79 7.83
CA TYR A 194 -20.29 30.76 6.78
C TYR A 194 -19.35 31.16 5.63
N ILE A 195 -19.49 32.39 5.11
CA ILE A 195 -18.62 32.88 4.03
C ILE A 195 -17.16 32.89 4.48
N ILE A 196 -16.88 33.35 5.71
CA ILE A 196 -15.53 33.35 6.28
C ILE A 196 -14.97 31.92 6.33
N TYR A 197 -15.74 30.95 6.80
CA TYR A 197 -15.30 29.54 6.84
C TYR A 197 -14.91 29.04 5.43
N ASN A 198 -15.76 29.25 4.43
CA ASN A 198 -15.47 28.84 3.06
C ASN A 198 -14.25 29.55 2.47
N MET A 199 -14.06 30.84 2.76
CA MET A 199 -12.88 31.58 2.31
C MET A 199 -11.59 31.08 2.99
N LEU A 200 -11.68 30.69 4.26
CA LEU A 200 -10.54 30.10 4.98
C LEU A 200 -10.16 28.73 4.42
N GLU A 201 -11.15 27.90 4.06
CA GLU A 201 -10.91 26.61 3.41
C GLU A 201 -10.18 26.76 2.06
N VAL A 202 -10.64 27.70 1.22
CA VAL A 202 -9.96 28.02 -0.04
C VAL A 202 -8.55 28.56 0.20
N ALA A 203 -8.39 29.43 1.20
CA ALA A 203 -7.09 29.98 1.55
C ALA A 203 -6.13 28.90 2.07
N ASP A 204 -6.57 27.93 2.88
CA ASP A 204 -5.74 26.80 3.33
C ASP A 204 -5.19 26.00 2.15
N ARG A 205 -6.04 25.71 1.15
CA ARG A 205 -5.63 25.01 -0.09
C ARG A 205 -4.57 25.80 -0.87
N LEU A 206 -4.73 27.13 -0.99
CA LEU A 206 -3.76 28.01 -1.65
C LEU A 206 -2.43 28.10 -0.90
N PHE A 207 -2.48 28.35 0.41
CA PHE A 207 -1.30 28.44 1.27
C PHE A 207 -0.54 27.11 1.31
N SER A 208 -1.26 25.99 1.30
CA SER A 208 -0.65 24.67 1.26
C SER A 208 0.12 24.40 -0.03
N SER A 209 -0.44 24.79 -1.19
CA SER A 209 0.25 24.64 -2.48
C SER A 209 1.53 25.49 -2.51
N PHE A 210 1.40 26.78 -2.20
CA PHE A 210 2.53 27.73 -2.18
C PHE A 210 3.59 27.38 -1.13
N GLY A 211 3.17 26.83 0.00
CA GLY A 211 4.02 26.45 1.11
C GLY A 211 4.99 25.32 0.83
N GLN A 212 4.60 24.36 0.00
CA GLN A 212 5.47 23.25 -0.39
C GLN A 212 6.66 23.79 -1.19
N ASP A 213 6.39 24.67 -2.15
CA ASP A 213 7.43 25.29 -2.98
C ASP A 213 8.40 26.14 -2.16
N ILE A 214 7.91 26.94 -1.20
CA ILE A 214 8.77 27.74 -0.32
C ILE A 214 9.69 26.86 0.53
N LEU A 215 9.13 25.83 1.16
CA LEU A 215 9.91 24.95 2.04
C LEU A 215 10.92 24.13 1.24
N ASP A 216 10.55 23.62 0.07
CA ASP A 216 11.45 22.88 -0.81
C ASP A 216 12.59 23.77 -1.34
N ALA A 217 12.28 25.01 -1.75
CA ALA A 217 13.30 25.98 -2.14
C ALA A 217 14.30 26.25 -1.01
N LEU A 218 13.80 26.37 0.23
CA LEU A 218 14.64 26.56 1.41
C LEU A 218 15.54 25.33 1.68
N TYR A 219 14.99 24.12 1.70
CA TYR A 219 15.76 22.91 1.97
C TYR A 219 16.80 22.62 0.89
N TRP A 220 16.46 22.87 -0.37
CA TRP A 220 17.40 22.75 -1.49
C TRP A 220 18.55 23.75 -1.35
N THR A 221 18.25 25.03 -1.12
CA THR A 221 19.26 26.08 -0.97
C THR A 221 20.17 25.82 0.25
N ALA A 222 19.64 25.22 1.31
CA ALA A 222 20.42 24.85 2.50
C ALA A 222 21.36 23.65 2.28
N THR A 223 21.06 22.77 1.33
CA THR A 223 21.81 21.52 1.08
C THR A 223 22.64 21.54 -0.21
N GLU A 224 22.66 22.66 -0.93
CA GLU A 224 23.37 22.78 -2.20
C GLU A 224 24.88 22.46 -2.06
N PRO A 225 25.44 21.58 -2.93
CA PRO A 225 26.85 21.25 -2.89
C PRO A 225 27.73 22.46 -3.24
N LYS A 226 28.73 22.72 -2.38
CA LYS A 226 29.63 23.90 -2.41
C LYS A 226 30.46 24.10 -3.70
N GLU A 227 30.37 23.23 -4.69
CA GLU A 227 31.22 23.29 -5.89
C GLU A 227 30.74 24.25 -6.99
N ARG A 228 29.48 24.71 -6.94
CA ARG A 228 28.97 25.72 -7.89
C ARG A 228 28.95 27.10 -7.23
N LYS A 229 29.49 28.11 -7.93
CA LYS A 229 29.47 29.51 -7.49
C LYS A 229 28.03 29.92 -7.16
N ARG A 230 27.78 30.39 -5.93
CA ARG A 230 26.49 30.89 -5.46
C ARG A 230 26.07 32.10 -6.30
N ALA A 231 25.28 31.86 -7.34
CA ALA A 231 24.74 32.89 -8.22
C ALA A 231 23.36 33.41 -7.75
N HIS A 232 22.84 32.87 -6.64
CA HIS A 232 21.49 33.08 -6.15
C HIS A 232 21.46 33.73 -4.76
N ILE A 233 20.32 34.35 -4.48
CA ILE A 233 19.88 34.91 -3.20
C ILE A 233 20.12 33.86 -2.11
N GLY A 234 20.95 34.18 -1.10
CA GLY A 234 21.41 33.20 -0.11
C GLY A 234 20.30 32.55 0.73
N VAL A 235 20.66 31.60 1.60
CA VAL A 235 19.71 30.84 2.45
C VAL A 235 18.84 31.75 3.35
N ILE A 236 19.37 32.91 3.76
CA ILE A 236 18.75 33.83 4.74
C ILE A 236 17.37 34.37 4.29
N PRO A 237 17.23 34.96 3.09
CA PRO A 237 15.93 35.44 2.59
C PRO A 237 14.91 34.31 2.38
N HIS A 238 15.32 33.14 1.87
CA HIS A 238 14.43 31.97 1.78
C HIS A 238 13.98 31.50 3.17
N PHE A 239 14.86 31.59 4.17
CA PHE A 239 14.52 31.26 5.55
C PHE A 239 13.49 32.25 6.15
N PHE A 240 13.66 33.55 5.94
CA PHE A 240 12.69 34.55 6.39
C PHE A 240 11.32 34.36 5.71
N MET A 241 11.32 34.08 4.41
CA MET A 241 10.11 33.77 3.66
C MET A 241 9.39 32.53 4.23
N ALA A 242 10.12 31.48 4.58
CA ALA A 242 9.55 30.28 5.20
C ALA A 242 8.97 30.53 6.60
N VAL A 243 9.65 31.32 7.45
CA VAL A 243 9.13 31.70 8.78
C VAL A 243 7.85 32.52 8.64
N LEU A 244 7.84 33.51 7.74
CA LEU A 244 6.65 34.33 7.48
C LEU A 244 5.49 33.46 6.97
N TYR A 245 5.77 32.56 6.03
CA TYR A 245 4.77 31.63 5.50
C TYR A 245 4.17 30.72 6.60
N VAL A 246 5.01 30.04 7.39
CA VAL A 246 4.53 29.13 8.45
C VAL A 246 3.73 29.90 9.50
N PHE A 247 4.14 31.13 9.84
CA PHE A 247 3.39 32.00 10.76
C PHE A 247 2.02 32.39 10.21
N LEU A 248 1.94 32.88 8.96
CA LEU A 248 0.67 33.26 8.33
C LEU A 248 -0.28 32.07 8.17
N HIS A 249 0.26 30.91 7.76
CA HIS A 249 -0.54 29.70 7.64
C HIS A 249 -1.02 29.19 9.01
N ALA A 250 -0.21 29.29 10.06
CA ALA A 250 -0.65 28.94 11.41
C ALA A 250 -1.76 29.87 11.92
N ILE A 251 -1.72 31.17 11.60
CA ILE A 251 -2.83 32.09 11.89
C ILE A 251 -4.10 31.64 11.17
N LEU A 252 -4.01 31.31 9.88
CA LEU A 252 -5.14 30.84 9.07
C LEU A 252 -5.81 29.61 9.71
N ILE A 253 -5.02 28.58 10.04
CA ILE A 253 -5.50 27.35 10.70
C ILE A 253 -6.11 27.66 12.06
N MET A 254 -5.54 28.60 12.82
CA MET A 254 -6.06 28.98 14.13
C MET A 254 -7.40 29.73 14.02
N VAL A 255 -7.56 30.60 13.01
CA VAL A 255 -8.84 31.26 12.69
C VAL A 255 -9.87 30.21 12.27
N GLN A 256 -9.48 29.22 11.47
CA GLN A 256 -10.36 28.11 11.07
C GLN A 256 -10.84 27.29 12.28
N ALA A 257 -9.93 26.90 13.18
CA ALA A 257 -10.27 26.20 14.42
C ALA A 257 -11.23 27.01 15.32
N THR A 258 -11.02 28.33 15.39
CA THR A 258 -11.86 29.23 16.21
C THR A 258 -13.24 29.43 15.58
N THR A 259 -13.30 29.53 14.26
CA THR A 259 -14.55 29.61 13.49
C THR A 259 -15.38 28.34 13.71
N LEU A 260 -14.74 27.18 13.63
CA LEU A 260 -15.37 25.90 13.91
C LEU A 260 -15.83 25.83 15.38
N ASN A 261 -15.02 26.29 16.34
CA ASN A 261 -15.42 26.33 17.75
C ASN A 261 -16.65 27.22 18.02
N VAL A 262 -16.71 28.39 17.38
CA VAL A 262 -17.89 29.27 17.45
C VAL A 262 -19.10 28.60 16.82
N ALA A 263 -18.92 27.83 15.74
CA ALA A 263 -19.98 27.09 15.10
C ALA A 263 -20.60 26.01 16.00
N PHE A 264 -19.76 25.19 16.64
CA PHE A 264 -20.20 24.17 17.60
C PHE A 264 -20.90 24.75 18.83
N ASN A 265 -20.39 25.87 19.35
CA ASN A 265 -20.97 26.52 20.53
C ASN A 265 -22.12 27.49 20.18
N SER A 266 -22.55 27.54 18.92
CA SER A 266 -23.70 28.35 18.55
C SER A 266 -25.00 27.64 18.93
N HIS A 267 -25.89 28.34 19.63
CA HIS A 267 -27.20 27.81 20.02
C HIS A 267 -28.07 27.41 18.81
N ASN A 268 -27.71 27.89 17.62
CA ASN A 268 -28.38 27.60 16.38
C ASN A 268 -27.69 26.42 15.67
N LYS A 269 -28.24 25.22 15.81
CA LYS A 269 -27.86 24.03 15.01
C LYS A 269 -27.76 24.31 13.50
N SER A 270 -28.44 25.38 13.03
CA SER A 270 -28.38 25.89 11.66
C SER A 270 -26.96 26.19 11.15
N LEU A 271 -26.01 26.65 11.97
CA LEU A 271 -24.66 26.97 11.47
C LEU A 271 -23.87 25.71 11.13
N LEU A 272 -23.99 24.66 11.95
CA LEU A 272 -23.42 23.35 11.67
C LEU A 272 -24.07 22.72 10.43
N THR A 273 -25.39 22.83 10.29
CA THR A 273 -26.13 22.39 9.10
C THR A 273 -25.70 23.14 7.83
N ILE A 274 -25.37 24.43 7.93
CA ILE A 274 -24.88 25.24 6.81
C ILE A 274 -23.45 24.82 6.41
N MET A 275 -22.61 24.42 7.37
CA MET A 275 -21.30 23.85 7.04
C MET A 275 -21.44 22.49 6.32
N MET A 276 -22.43 21.67 6.68
CA MET A 276 -22.75 20.44 5.94
C MET A 276 -23.31 20.67 4.54
N SER A 277 -23.99 21.78 4.29
CA SER A 277 -24.52 22.07 2.96
C SER A 277 -23.42 22.52 1.99
N ASN A 278 -22.27 22.98 2.50
CA ASN A 278 -21.11 23.34 1.67
C ASN A 278 -20.61 22.15 0.86
N ASN A 279 -20.60 20.97 1.48
CA ASN A 279 -20.25 19.71 0.85
C ASN A 279 -21.11 19.40 -0.39
N PHE A 280 -22.37 19.85 -0.43
CA PHE A 280 -23.22 19.69 -1.61
C PHE A 280 -22.82 20.64 -2.75
N VAL A 281 -22.35 21.85 -2.42
CA VAL A 281 -21.78 22.78 -3.41
C VAL A 281 -20.49 22.23 -4.00
N GLU A 282 -19.66 21.59 -3.19
CA GLU A 282 -18.44 20.90 -3.63
C GLU A 282 -18.76 19.71 -4.55
N ILE A 283 -19.74 18.87 -4.18
CA ILE A 283 -20.24 17.79 -5.05
C ILE A 283 -20.68 18.37 -6.40
N LYS A 284 -21.51 19.43 -6.41
CA LYS A 284 -21.96 20.06 -7.65
C LYS A 284 -20.78 20.57 -8.50
N GLY A 285 -19.78 21.18 -7.89
CA GLY A 285 -18.61 21.75 -8.58
C GLY A 285 -17.65 20.70 -9.16
N SER A 286 -17.62 19.50 -8.60
CA SER A 286 -16.72 18.41 -9.01
C SER A 286 -17.38 17.43 -9.97
N VAL A 287 -18.64 17.03 -9.74
CA VAL A 287 -19.29 15.93 -10.47
C VAL A 287 -19.46 16.17 -11.98
N PHE A 288 -19.58 17.43 -12.42
CA PHE A 288 -19.72 17.76 -13.84
C PHE A 288 -18.37 17.97 -14.57
N LYS A 289 -17.24 17.89 -13.86
CA LYS A 289 -15.92 18.03 -14.45
C LYS A 289 -15.42 16.69 -14.99
N LYS A 290 -14.73 16.73 -16.13
CA LYS A 290 -14.02 15.59 -16.68
C LYS A 290 -12.71 15.39 -15.90
N PHE A 291 -12.51 14.21 -15.33
CA PHE A 291 -11.32 13.84 -14.58
C PHE A 291 -10.53 12.74 -15.29
N GLU A 292 -9.24 12.98 -15.48
CA GLU A 292 -8.28 11.95 -15.84
C GLU A 292 -7.81 11.19 -14.59
N LYS A 293 -7.26 9.99 -14.76
CA LYS A 293 -6.74 9.17 -13.64
C LYS A 293 -5.75 9.97 -12.76
N ASN A 294 -4.76 10.63 -13.35
CA ASN A 294 -3.78 11.40 -12.57
C ASN A 294 -4.41 12.57 -11.78
N ASN A 295 -5.41 13.23 -12.37
CA ASN A 295 -6.11 14.34 -11.72
C ASN A 295 -7.01 13.82 -10.59
N LEU A 296 -7.66 12.66 -10.78
CA LEU A 296 -8.43 11.98 -9.74
C LEU A 296 -7.53 11.57 -8.57
N PHE A 297 -6.31 11.09 -8.85
CA PHE A 297 -5.36 10.75 -7.80
C PHE A 297 -4.93 11.97 -6.97
N GLN A 298 -4.64 13.11 -7.62
CA GLN A 298 -4.33 14.35 -6.91
C GLN A 298 -5.52 14.83 -6.05
N MET A 299 -6.74 14.76 -6.59
CA MET A 299 -7.96 15.07 -5.84
C MET A 299 -8.11 14.17 -4.61
N SER A 300 -8.02 12.84 -4.77
CA SER A 300 -8.09 11.89 -3.65
C SER A 300 -7.03 12.16 -2.59
N ASN A 301 -5.79 12.52 -2.96
CA ASN A 301 -4.75 12.87 -1.99
C ASN A 301 -5.09 14.16 -1.22
N SER A 302 -5.70 15.14 -1.89
CA SER A 302 -6.21 16.36 -1.23
C SER A 302 -7.35 16.04 -0.26
N ASP A 303 -8.27 15.16 -0.64
CA ASP A 303 -9.40 14.74 0.21
C ASP A 303 -8.91 14.00 1.47
N ILE A 304 -7.91 13.12 1.33
CA ILE A 304 -7.23 12.45 2.47
C ILE A 304 -6.67 13.48 3.45
N LYS A 305 -5.93 14.46 2.93
CA LYS A 305 -5.32 15.53 3.73
C LYS A 305 -6.39 16.36 4.44
N GLU A 306 -7.44 16.74 3.72
CA GLU A 306 -8.54 17.52 4.25
C GLU A 306 -9.22 16.80 5.41
N ARG A 307 -9.56 15.51 5.22
CA ARG A 307 -10.13 14.68 6.28
C ARG A 307 -9.21 14.63 7.51
N PHE A 308 -7.91 14.39 7.32
CA PHE A 308 -6.95 14.40 8.44
C PHE A 308 -6.91 15.76 9.18
N THR A 309 -6.92 16.86 8.42
CA THR A 309 -6.88 18.22 8.96
C THR A 309 -8.17 18.54 9.73
N ASN A 310 -9.33 18.20 9.18
CA ASN A 310 -10.64 18.36 9.83
C ASN A 310 -10.73 17.56 11.14
N TYR A 311 -10.21 16.34 11.19
CA TYR A 311 -10.14 15.55 12.44
C TYR A 311 -9.26 16.24 13.50
N THR A 312 -8.14 16.83 13.07
CA THR A 312 -7.23 17.57 13.98
C THR A 312 -7.87 18.86 14.47
N LEU A 313 -8.59 19.59 13.60
CA LEU A 313 -9.34 20.79 13.96
C LEU A 313 -10.49 20.47 14.94
N LEU A 314 -11.22 19.38 14.72
CA LEU A 314 -12.24 18.90 15.65
C LEU A 314 -11.64 18.52 17.01
N LEU A 315 -10.47 17.87 17.03
CA LEU A 315 -9.74 17.61 18.27
C LEU A 315 -9.40 18.92 19.01
N ILE A 316 -8.93 19.94 18.29
CA ILE A 316 -8.66 21.28 18.85
C ILE A 316 -9.94 21.90 19.42
N VAL A 317 -11.07 21.81 18.71
CA VAL A 317 -12.37 22.31 19.18
C VAL A 317 -12.83 21.58 20.44
N CYS A 318 -12.67 20.25 20.50
CA CYS A 318 -12.96 19.48 21.71
C CYS A 318 -12.10 19.95 22.89
N LEU A 319 -10.78 20.09 22.70
CA LEU A 319 -9.87 20.58 23.74
C LEU A 319 -10.26 21.98 24.24
N ARG A 320 -10.63 22.88 23.33
CA ARG A 320 -11.06 24.24 23.67
C ARG A 320 -12.40 24.28 24.41
N ASN A 321 -13.37 23.48 24.01
CA ASN A 321 -14.63 23.37 24.74
C ASN A 321 -14.39 22.79 26.14
N MET A 322 -13.55 21.77 26.27
CA MET A 322 -13.21 21.20 27.59
C MET A 322 -12.52 22.21 28.50
N GLU A 323 -11.61 23.02 27.99
CA GLU A 323 -11.00 24.14 28.74
C GLU A 323 -12.06 25.15 29.20
N GLN A 324 -13.00 25.54 28.32
CA GLN A 324 -14.08 26.48 28.64
C GLN A 324 -15.01 25.98 29.75
N PHE A 325 -15.30 24.67 29.79
CA PHE A 325 -16.17 24.05 30.79
C PHE A 325 -15.38 23.40 31.94
N SER A 326 -14.14 23.86 32.20
CA SER A 326 -13.30 23.39 33.32
C SER A 326 -13.17 21.86 33.40
N TRP A 327 -13.07 21.20 32.25
CA TRP A 327 -12.89 19.76 32.09
C TRP A 327 -14.04 18.88 32.63
N ASN A 328 -15.28 19.38 32.62
CA ASN A 328 -16.44 18.58 33.00
C ASN A 328 -16.78 17.51 31.93
N PRO A 329 -16.77 16.19 32.27
CA PRO A 329 -17.04 15.10 31.33
C PRO A 329 -18.47 15.09 30.77
N ASP A 330 -19.45 15.66 31.48
CA ASP A 330 -20.85 15.66 31.01
C ASP A 330 -21.00 16.45 29.70
N HIS A 331 -20.30 17.58 29.59
CA HIS A 331 -20.32 18.41 28.39
C HIS A 331 -19.64 17.73 27.19
N LEU A 332 -18.64 16.87 27.43
CA LEU A 332 -17.99 16.10 26.37
C LEU A 332 -18.96 15.11 25.70
N TRP A 333 -19.79 14.43 26.51
CA TRP A 333 -20.80 13.50 25.99
C TRP A 333 -21.90 14.19 25.19
N VAL A 334 -22.21 15.44 25.52
CA VAL A 334 -23.16 16.27 24.76
C VAL A 334 -22.55 16.72 23.42
N LEU A 335 -21.26 17.05 23.39
CA LEU A 335 -20.55 17.47 22.17
C LEU A 335 -20.25 16.30 21.20
N PHE A 336 -20.05 15.10 21.75
CA PHE A 336 -19.68 13.90 21.00
C PHE A 336 -20.59 13.58 19.79
N PRO A 337 -21.93 13.56 19.90
CA PRO A 337 -22.79 13.30 18.74
C PRO A 337 -22.64 14.33 17.62
N ASP A 338 -22.43 15.61 17.94
CA ASP A 338 -22.25 16.67 16.94
C ASP A 338 -20.93 16.48 16.18
N VAL A 339 -19.85 16.10 16.89
CA VAL A 339 -18.55 15.78 16.27
C VAL A 339 -18.66 14.53 15.38
N CYS A 340 -19.33 13.48 15.85
CA CYS A 340 -19.55 12.28 15.06
C CYS A 340 -20.39 12.56 13.80
N MET A 341 -21.40 13.42 13.91
CA MET A 341 -22.22 13.82 12.77
C MET A 341 -21.39 14.54 11.72
N VAL A 342 -20.48 15.43 12.12
CA VAL A 342 -19.58 16.17 11.21
C VAL A 342 -18.59 15.25 10.49
N ILE A 343 -18.04 14.27 11.20
CA ILE A 343 -17.13 13.29 10.58
C ILE A 343 -17.90 12.38 9.61
N ALA A 344 -19.09 11.95 10.00
CA ALA A 344 -19.91 11.05 9.21
C ALA A 344 -20.42 11.71 7.92
N SER A 345 -20.88 12.95 8.00
CA SER A 345 -21.35 13.72 6.83
C SER A 345 -20.22 13.94 5.82
N GLU A 346 -19.01 14.27 6.28
CA GLU A 346 -17.84 14.42 5.42
C GLU A 346 -17.51 13.11 4.69
N THR A 347 -17.47 12.01 5.43
CA THR A 347 -17.22 10.67 4.87
C THR A 347 -18.27 10.29 3.83
N VAL A 348 -19.56 10.55 4.11
CA VAL A 348 -20.65 10.25 3.18
C VAL A 348 -20.54 11.10 1.91
N VAL A 349 -20.20 12.38 2.06
CA VAL A 349 -20.03 13.31 0.93
C VAL A 349 -18.90 12.84 0.03
N ASP A 350 -17.73 12.49 0.58
CA ASP A 350 -16.60 11.99 -0.20
C ASP A 350 -16.94 10.71 -0.96
N ILE A 351 -17.62 9.77 -0.30
CA ILE A 351 -18.10 8.54 -0.92
C ILE A 351 -19.01 8.86 -2.11
N VAL A 352 -19.96 9.77 -1.93
CA VAL A 352 -20.89 10.20 -2.98
C VAL A 352 -20.16 10.92 -4.11
N LYS A 353 -19.25 11.86 -3.78
CA LYS A 353 -18.40 12.62 -4.70
C LYS A 353 -17.62 11.67 -5.62
N HIS A 354 -16.86 10.76 -5.04
CA HIS A 354 -16.07 9.78 -5.78
C HIS A 354 -16.91 8.80 -6.59
N ALA A 355 -18.05 8.33 -6.06
CA ALA A 355 -18.94 7.43 -6.79
C ALA A 355 -19.51 8.08 -8.06
N PHE A 356 -19.89 9.35 -7.99
CA PHE A 356 -20.36 10.08 -9.16
C PHE A 356 -19.22 10.41 -10.13
N ILE A 357 -18.06 10.86 -9.65
CA ILE A 357 -16.91 11.17 -10.53
C ILE A 357 -16.48 9.94 -11.32
N THR A 358 -16.35 8.77 -10.68
CA THR A 358 -15.97 7.54 -11.38
C THR A 358 -17.04 7.07 -12.35
N LYS A 359 -18.32 7.28 -12.02
CA LYS A 359 -19.44 6.89 -12.88
C LYS A 359 -19.57 7.79 -14.12
N PHE A 360 -19.35 9.10 -13.99
CA PHE A 360 -19.45 10.03 -15.12
C PHE A 360 -18.21 10.02 -16.02
N ASN A 361 -17.06 9.59 -15.51
CA ASN A 361 -15.80 9.50 -16.27
C ASN A 361 -15.45 8.07 -16.72
N ASP A 362 -16.36 7.11 -16.51
CA ASP A 362 -16.15 5.68 -16.84
C ASP A 362 -14.84 5.09 -16.28
N ILE A 363 -14.50 5.44 -15.03
CA ILE A 363 -13.30 4.96 -14.33
C ILE A 363 -13.66 3.74 -13.47
N THR A 364 -12.91 2.65 -13.60
CA THR A 364 -13.11 1.43 -12.81
C THR A 364 -12.67 1.61 -11.36
N ALA A 365 -13.30 0.86 -10.44
CA ALA A 365 -13.00 0.92 -9.01
C ALA A 365 -11.58 0.46 -8.64
N ASP A 366 -10.96 -0.38 -9.47
CA ASP A 366 -9.62 -0.94 -9.23
C ASP A 366 -8.51 0.12 -9.24
N VAL A 367 -8.79 1.28 -9.84
CA VAL A 367 -7.89 2.44 -9.87
C VAL A 367 -7.54 2.93 -8.45
N TYR A 368 -8.46 2.84 -7.48
CA TYR A 368 -8.13 3.19 -6.08
C TYR A 368 -7.15 2.21 -5.43
N SER A 369 -7.14 0.95 -5.87
CA SER A 369 -6.15 -0.03 -5.42
C SER A 369 -4.77 0.30 -6.00
N GLU A 370 -4.69 0.73 -7.27
CA GLU A 370 -3.45 1.21 -7.90
C GLU A 370 -2.91 2.47 -7.22
N TYR A 371 -3.78 3.42 -6.85
CA TYR A 371 -3.42 4.63 -6.11
C TYR A 371 -2.83 4.29 -4.74
N ARG A 372 -3.45 3.37 -4.02
CA ARG A 372 -2.96 2.87 -2.74
C ARG A 372 -1.61 2.17 -2.89
N ALA A 373 -1.43 1.34 -3.92
CA ALA A 373 -0.16 0.70 -4.22
C ALA A 373 0.93 1.72 -4.57
N SER A 374 0.57 2.80 -5.26
CA SER A 374 1.49 3.89 -5.59
C SER A 374 1.96 4.65 -4.34
N LEU A 375 1.05 4.98 -3.41
CA LEU A 375 1.41 5.58 -2.12
C LEU A 375 2.26 4.64 -1.25
N ALA A 376 1.94 3.34 -1.27
CA ALA A 376 2.73 2.32 -0.58
C ALA A 376 4.14 2.19 -1.18
N PHE A 377 4.28 2.25 -2.50
CA PHE A 377 5.55 2.26 -3.19
C PHE A 377 6.40 3.46 -2.80
N ASP A 378 5.81 4.67 -2.80
CA ASP A 378 6.51 5.90 -2.39
C ASP A 378 7.04 5.80 -0.95
N LEU A 379 6.25 5.22 -0.03
CA LEU A 379 6.69 4.99 1.36
C LEU A 379 7.84 3.98 1.46
N VAL A 380 7.78 2.86 0.75
CA VAL A 380 8.82 1.81 0.81
C VAL A 380 10.11 2.28 0.11
N SER A 381 9.98 2.90 -1.06
CA SER A 381 11.11 3.46 -1.82
C SER A 381 11.87 4.48 -0.98
N SER A 382 11.17 5.34 -0.26
CA SER A 382 11.79 6.37 0.57
C SER A 382 12.50 5.85 1.83
N ARG A 383 12.32 4.57 2.19
CA ARG A 383 12.99 3.91 3.32
C ARG A 383 14.24 3.13 2.92
N GLN A 384 14.53 3.00 1.62
CA GLN A 384 15.74 2.31 1.15
C GLN A 384 17.01 3.13 1.45
N LYS A 385 18.13 2.44 1.76
CA LYS A 385 19.40 3.02 2.27
C LYS A 385 20.08 4.05 1.34
N ASN A 386 19.60 4.23 0.11
CA ASN A 386 20.15 5.16 -0.89
C ASN A 386 19.26 6.40 -1.14
N ALA A 387 18.23 6.65 -0.33
CA ALA A 387 17.35 7.81 -0.51
C ALA A 387 18.03 9.13 -0.07
N TYR A 388 18.00 10.14 -0.96
CA TYR A 388 18.62 11.46 -0.75
C TYR A 388 17.75 12.40 0.13
N THR A 389 16.47 12.07 0.35
CA THR A 389 15.49 12.87 1.10
C THR A 389 14.92 12.10 2.29
N ASP A 390 14.65 12.77 3.41
CA ASP A 390 13.99 12.14 4.56
C ASP A 390 12.63 11.56 4.17
N TYR A 391 12.30 10.40 4.73
CA TYR A 391 11.12 9.63 4.32
C TYR A 391 9.79 10.33 4.58
N SER A 392 9.75 11.24 5.55
CA SER A 392 8.55 11.99 5.91
C SER A 392 8.22 13.07 4.87
N ASP A 393 9.24 13.58 4.17
CA ASP A 393 9.11 14.74 3.28
C ASP A 393 8.66 14.31 1.87
N SER A 394 9.15 13.18 1.36
CA SER A 394 8.74 12.62 0.07
C SER A 394 7.24 12.30 0.02
N VAL A 395 6.74 11.69 1.09
CA VAL A 395 5.34 11.32 1.27
C VAL A 395 4.44 12.56 1.47
N SER A 396 4.88 13.49 2.32
CA SER A 396 4.22 14.78 2.56
C SER A 396 4.03 15.57 1.27
N ARG A 397 5.06 15.59 0.41
CA ARG A 397 5.00 16.23 -0.91
C ARG A 397 3.94 15.60 -1.82
N ARG A 398 3.93 14.27 -1.94
CA ARG A 398 2.98 13.55 -2.80
C ARG A 398 1.53 13.83 -2.39
N MET A 399 1.28 14.00 -1.10
CA MET A 399 -0.04 14.25 -0.53
C MET A 399 -0.46 15.72 -0.46
N GLY A 400 0.42 16.68 -0.75
CA GLY A 400 0.06 18.10 -0.55
C GLY A 400 -0.01 18.54 0.93
N PHE A 401 0.48 17.71 1.88
CA PHE A 401 0.28 17.90 3.31
C PHE A 401 1.49 18.52 3.99
N ILE A 402 1.34 19.70 4.61
CA ILE A 402 2.41 20.37 5.36
C ILE A 402 2.11 20.28 6.85
N PRO A 403 2.84 19.45 7.62
CA PRO A 403 2.50 19.21 9.03
C PRO A 403 2.91 20.35 9.97
N LEU A 404 3.85 21.23 9.59
CA LEU A 404 4.45 22.23 10.50
C LEU A 404 3.43 23.23 11.07
N PRO A 405 2.60 23.94 10.26
CA PRO A 405 1.65 24.92 10.78
C PRO A 405 0.56 24.27 11.65
N LEU A 406 0.05 23.10 11.22
CA LEU A 406 -0.97 22.36 11.97
C LEU A 406 -0.43 21.89 13.33
N ALA A 407 0.80 21.37 13.36
CA ALA A 407 1.45 20.95 14.59
C ALA A 407 1.69 22.14 15.53
N LEU A 408 2.13 23.28 14.99
CA LEU A 408 2.35 24.51 15.76
C LEU A 408 1.09 24.98 16.48
N VAL A 409 -0.05 25.02 15.78
CA VAL A 409 -1.34 25.41 16.37
C VAL A 409 -1.76 24.41 17.44
N LEU A 410 -1.61 23.11 17.21
CA LEU A 410 -1.92 22.10 18.23
C LEU A 410 -1.07 22.28 19.49
N ILE A 411 0.24 22.49 19.36
CA ILE A 411 1.14 22.78 20.50
C ILE A 411 0.65 24.02 21.26
N ARG A 412 0.33 25.11 20.54
CA ARG A 412 -0.13 26.36 21.14
C ARG A 412 -1.43 26.20 21.93
N VAL A 413 -2.39 25.44 21.39
CA VAL A 413 -3.67 25.18 22.06
C VAL A 413 -3.46 24.27 23.26
N VAL A 414 -2.76 23.14 23.11
CA VAL A 414 -2.51 22.19 24.22
C VAL A 414 -1.78 22.87 25.37
N THR A 415 -0.74 23.68 25.08
CA THR A 415 0.00 24.43 26.11
C THR A 415 -0.84 25.52 26.78
N SER A 416 -1.87 26.05 26.11
CA SER A 416 -2.83 26.98 26.71
C SER A 416 -3.85 26.27 27.59
N SER A 417 -4.35 25.11 27.15
CA SER A 417 -5.47 24.40 27.77
C SER A 417 -5.07 23.55 28.98
N VAL A 418 -3.83 23.06 29.02
CA VAL A 418 -3.33 22.18 30.08
C VAL A 418 -2.31 22.94 30.93
N LYS A 419 -2.69 23.30 32.16
CA LYS A 419 -1.78 23.93 33.12
C LYS A 419 -0.92 22.86 33.80
N ILE A 420 0.38 22.87 33.51
CA ILE A 420 1.34 21.93 34.11
C ILE A 420 1.83 22.53 35.43
N GLN A 421 1.28 22.07 36.56
CA GLN A 421 1.73 22.43 37.90
C GLN A 421 1.94 21.17 38.74
N GLY A 422 3.09 21.08 39.42
CA GLY A 422 3.46 19.95 40.28
C GLY A 422 4.25 18.84 39.59
N SER A 423 4.96 18.04 40.40
CA SER A 423 5.82 16.93 39.94
C SER A 423 5.03 15.82 39.22
N LEU A 424 3.82 15.52 39.69
CA LEU A 424 2.94 14.52 39.08
C LEU A 424 2.54 14.91 37.66
N SER A 425 2.31 16.20 37.40
CA SER A 425 2.00 16.70 36.05
C SER A 425 3.17 16.52 35.08
N ILE A 426 4.41 16.72 35.53
CA ILE A 426 5.62 16.49 34.72
C ILE A 426 5.75 14.99 34.38
N VAL A 427 5.50 14.10 35.35
CA VAL A 427 5.50 12.64 35.10
C VAL A 427 4.43 12.27 34.07
N CYS A 428 3.21 12.82 34.18
CA CYS A 428 2.16 12.62 33.19
C CYS A 428 2.56 13.10 31.78
N VAL A 429 3.24 14.23 31.66
CA VAL A 429 3.72 14.75 30.37
C VAL A 429 4.81 13.84 29.77
N VAL A 430 5.75 13.36 30.58
CA VAL A 430 6.78 12.41 30.12
C VAL A 430 6.14 11.10 29.66
N LEU A 431 5.18 10.56 30.41
CA LEU A 431 4.46 9.35 30.03
C LEU A 431 3.61 9.54 28.76
N PHE A 432 2.94 10.68 28.61
CA PHE A 432 2.22 11.03 27.40
C PHE A 432 3.16 11.10 26.19
N TYR A 433 4.34 11.71 26.36
CA TYR A 433 5.36 11.76 25.31
C TYR A 433 5.88 10.36 24.93
N LEU A 434 6.16 9.50 25.91
CA LEU A 434 6.52 8.09 25.65
C LEU A 434 5.38 7.35 24.93
N GLY A 435 4.12 7.58 25.34
CA GLY A 435 2.94 7.07 24.67
C GLY A 435 2.87 7.49 23.20
N MET A 436 3.10 8.76 22.89
CA MET A 436 3.16 9.25 21.50
C MET A 436 4.28 8.60 20.69
N ILE A 437 5.47 8.39 21.28
CA ILE A 437 6.56 7.66 20.61
C ILE A 437 6.13 6.22 20.31
N THR A 438 5.53 5.52 21.27
CA THR A 438 5.05 4.15 21.06
C THR A 438 3.99 4.08 19.96
N LEU A 439 3.04 5.03 19.94
CA LEU A 439 2.04 5.16 18.90
C LEU A 439 2.66 5.42 17.52
N LYS A 440 3.64 6.34 17.45
CA LYS A 440 4.39 6.63 16.21
C LYS A 440 5.11 5.40 15.67
N VAL A 441 5.82 4.68 16.54
CA VAL A 441 6.58 3.48 16.14
C VAL A 441 5.63 2.38 15.69
N LEU A 442 4.54 2.15 16.45
CA LEU A 442 3.51 1.18 16.09
C LEU A 442 2.87 1.49 14.74
N ASN A 443 2.44 2.73 14.54
CA ASN A 443 1.84 3.17 13.28
C ASN A 443 2.82 3.01 12.11
N SER A 444 4.09 3.40 12.29
CA SER A 444 5.12 3.26 11.27
C SER A 444 5.41 1.80 10.90
N ILE A 445 5.37 0.86 11.85
CA ILE A 445 5.57 -0.57 11.60
C ILE A 445 4.37 -1.15 10.84
N VAL A 446 3.15 -0.84 11.28
CA VAL A 446 1.91 -1.29 10.62
C VAL A 446 1.84 -0.77 9.18
N LEU A 447 2.16 0.51 8.97
CA LEU A 447 2.20 1.13 7.64
C LEU A 447 3.25 0.45 6.74
N LEU A 448 4.45 0.21 7.25
CA LEU A 448 5.50 -0.44 6.47
C LEU A 448 5.09 -1.87 6.08
N GLY A 449 4.55 -2.64 7.03
CA GLY A 449 4.07 -4.00 6.77
C GLY A 449 2.95 -4.06 5.72
N LYS A 450 1.96 -3.16 5.83
CA LYS A 450 0.86 -3.05 4.85
C LYS A 450 1.35 -2.58 3.48
N SER A 451 2.31 -1.65 3.44
CA SER A 451 2.83 -1.12 2.17
C SER A 451 3.56 -2.18 1.36
N CYS A 452 4.35 -3.02 2.02
CA CYS A 452 5.04 -4.12 1.35
C CYS A 452 4.06 -5.13 0.75
N MET A 453 2.96 -5.42 1.46
CA MET A 453 1.89 -6.26 0.93
C MET A 453 1.24 -5.67 -0.33
N TYR A 454 0.93 -4.37 -0.33
CA TYR A 454 0.31 -3.72 -1.48
C TYR A 454 1.24 -3.62 -2.69
N VAL A 455 2.53 -3.35 -2.48
CA VAL A 455 3.54 -3.35 -3.54
C VAL A 455 3.66 -4.73 -4.18
N LYS A 456 3.64 -5.79 -3.37
CA LYS A 456 3.67 -7.18 -3.82
C LYS A 456 2.41 -7.56 -4.59
N GLU A 457 1.24 -7.24 -4.06
CA GLU A 457 -0.05 -7.51 -4.69
C GLU A 457 -0.19 -6.80 -6.06
N ALA A 458 0.44 -5.63 -6.20
CA ALA A 458 0.46 -4.88 -7.45
C ALA A 458 1.62 -5.25 -8.41
N ASN A 459 2.42 -6.28 -8.10
CA ASN A 459 3.61 -6.68 -8.86
C ASN A 459 4.59 -5.52 -9.17
N MET A 460 4.66 -4.50 -8.29
CA MET A 460 5.55 -3.35 -8.47
C MET A 460 6.96 -3.59 -7.91
N GLU A 461 7.25 -4.80 -7.42
CA GLU A 461 8.52 -5.15 -6.79
C GLU A 461 9.71 -4.92 -7.74
N GLU A 462 9.59 -5.28 -9.02
CA GLU A 462 10.65 -5.08 -10.02
C GLU A 462 11.09 -3.62 -10.16
N LYS A 463 10.17 -2.66 -9.96
CA LYS A 463 10.47 -1.21 -10.01
C LYS A 463 11.27 -0.74 -8.80
N LEU A 464 11.21 -1.42 -7.65
CA LEU A 464 12.09 -1.12 -6.51
C LEU A 464 13.53 -1.60 -6.73
N PHE A 465 13.74 -2.52 -7.67
CA PHE A 465 15.03 -3.16 -7.92
C PHE A 465 15.77 -2.58 -9.14
N GLN A 466 15.11 -1.75 -9.95
CA GLN A 466 15.78 -0.96 -10.99
C GLN A 466 16.40 0.30 -10.37
N ASN A 467 17.73 0.39 -10.44
CA ASN A 467 18.43 1.66 -10.20
C ASN A 467 17.88 2.74 -11.15
N PRO A 468 17.86 4.03 -10.75
CA PRO A 468 17.45 5.10 -11.66
C PRO A 468 18.31 5.04 -12.94
N PRO A 469 17.74 5.29 -14.12
CA PRO A 469 18.49 5.24 -15.37
C PRO A 469 19.67 6.22 -15.25
N SER A 470 20.89 5.67 -15.25
CA SER A 470 22.09 6.46 -15.47
C SER A 470 21.87 7.21 -16.77
N ALA A 471 21.90 8.55 -16.71
CA ALA A 471 21.77 9.40 -17.88
C ALA A 471 22.62 8.83 -19.03
N ALA A 472 21.93 8.39 -20.08
CA ALA A 472 22.59 7.88 -21.27
C ALA A 472 23.54 8.97 -21.81
N PRO A 473 24.79 8.65 -22.15
CA PRO A 473 25.65 9.63 -22.80
C PRO A 473 25.07 9.87 -24.20
N SER A 474 24.55 11.07 -24.42
CA SER A 474 24.06 11.51 -25.72
C SER A 474 25.21 11.46 -26.74
N ARG A 475 24.99 10.73 -27.83
CA ARG A 475 25.84 10.77 -29.02
C ARG A 475 25.72 12.15 -29.68
N ALA A 476 26.81 12.89 -29.71
CA ALA A 476 27.06 13.92 -30.72
C ALA A 476 28.56 13.96 -31.06
N SER A 477 28.86 14.04 -32.36
CA SER A 477 30.15 13.80 -33.01
C SER A 477 31.03 15.05 -33.12
N SER A 478 32.36 14.83 -32.97
CA SER A 478 33.52 15.60 -33.52
C SER A 478 33.75 17.04 -33.04
N ARG A 479 34.94 17.51 -32.64
CA ARG A 479 36.30 17.28 -33.16
C ARG A 479 37.36 17.84 -32.17
N ALA A 480 38.53 17.21 -32.13
CA ALA A 480 39.87 17.77 -31.87
C ALA A 480 40.44 17.98 -30.43
N HIS A 481 41.57 17.28 -30.23
CA HIS A 481 42.81 17.61 -29.48
C HIS A 481 42.98 17.36 -27.95
N ARG A 482 43.59 16.19 -27.68
CA ARG A 482 44.83 15.89 -26.91
C ARG A 482 45.01 16.35 -25.43
N THR A 483 45.38 15.35 -24.60
CA THR A 483 46.10 15.36 -23.28
C THR A 483 45.32 15.94 -22.10
N LYS A 484 45.15 15.28 -20.94
CA LYS A 484 46.12 14.55 -20.09
C LYS A 484 45.39 13.53 -19.19
N HIS A 485 46.02 12.39 -18.95
CA HIS A 485 45.58 11.31 -18.07
C HIS A 485 46.16 11.56 -16.66
N THR A 486 45.33 11.61 -15.62
CA THR A 486 45.80 11.44 -14.22
C THR A 486 44.80 10.54 -13.50
N ARG A 487 45.18 9.27 -13.30
CA ARG A 487 44.47 8.32 -12.42
C ARG A 487 45.02 8.51 -11.01
N GLU A 488 44.14 8.68 -10.03
CA GLU A 488 44.52 8.72 -8.61
C GLU A 488 44.96 7.32 -8.12
N PRO A 489 45.96 7.22 -7.22
CA PRO A 489 46.56 5.96 -6.76
C PRO A 489 45.77 5.25 -5.64
N ALA A 490 44.58 5.73 -5.26
CA ALA A 490 43.82 5.19 -4.14
C ALA A 490 43.15 3.83 -4.45
N ASP A 491 42.74 3.60 -5.69
CA ASP A 491 41.97 2.40 -6.08
C ASP A 491 42.82 1.11 -6.17
N LEU A 492 44.14 1.24 -6.34
CA LEU A 492 45.04 0.08 -6.46
C LEU A 492 45.43 -0.47 -5.08
N ILE A 493 45.57 0.39 -4.07
CA ILE A 493 45.96 0.02 -2.71
C ILE A 493 44.80 -0.69 -2.01
N VAL A 494 43.55 -0.25 -2.22
CA VAL A 494 42.36 -0.89 -1.64
C VAL A 494 42.18 -2.31 -2.19
N LYS A 495 42.43 -2.52 -3.48
CA LYS A 495 42.32 -3.86 -4.10
C LYS A 495 43.42 -4.84 -3.67
N MET A 496 44.64 -4.36 -3.42
CA MET A 496 45.72 -5.22 -2.92
C MET A 496 45.59 -5.56 -1.43
N VAL A 497 45.06 -4.65 -0.60
CA VAL A 497 44.81 -4.93 0.82
C VAL A 497 43.65 -5.92 1.01
N GLN A 498 42.66 -5.89 0.12
CA GLN A 498 41.47 -6.75 0.22
C GLN A 498 41.70 -8.18 -0.28
N GLN A 499 42.79 -8.44 -1.01
CA GLN A 499 43.17 -9.80 -1.44
C GLN A 499 44.00 -10.58 -0.42
N ASN A 500 44.58 -9.93 0.60
CA ASN A 500 45.53 -10.57 1.52
C ASN A 500 45.06 -10.72 2.99
N MET A 501 43.78 -10.46 3.30
CA MET A 501 43.20 -10.90 4.57
C MET A 501 42.07 -11.90 4.35
N GLY A 502 42.31 -13.12 4.79
CA GLY A 502 41.31 -14.18 4.84
C GLY A 502 40.10 -13.80 5.69
N GLY A 503 38.93 -13.89 5.08
CA GLY A 503 37.72 -14.44 5.67
C GLY A 503 37.16 -13.79 6.95
N ILE A 504 36.43 -12.69 6.79
CA ILE A 504 35.09 -12.53 7.40
C ILE A 504 34.19 -11.87 6.34
N LYS A 505 33.16 -12.58 5.88
CA LYS A 505 32.24 -12.17 4.82
C LYS A 505 31.40 -10.95 5.23
N GLY A 506 31.67 -9.79 4.63
CA GLY A 506 30.79 -8.61 4.61
C GLY A 506 29.75 -8.61 3.48
N ASP A 507 29.76 -9.62 2.62
CA ASP A 507 28.92 -9.65 1.40
C ASP A 507 27.61 -10.46 1.53
N ASP A 508 27.33 -11.13 2.65
CA ASP A 508 26.07 -11.89 2.83
C ASP A 508 24.84 -11.00 3.10
N TYR A 509 25.02 -9.68 3.27
CA TYR A 509 23.91 -8.72 3.40
C TYR A 509 23.36 -8.21 2.05
N LYS A 510 23.94 -8.61 0.92
CA LYS A 510 23.56 -8.14 -0.43
C LYS A 510 22.62 -9.08 -1.20
N LYS A 511 22.24 -10.25 -0.65
CA LYS A 511 21.29 -11.16 -1.32
C LYS A 511 19.83 -10.75 -1.05
N PRO A 512 19.01 -10.56 -2.10
CA PRO A 512 17.66 -9.98 -2.03
C PRO A 512 16.63 -10.85 -1.29
N GLU A 513 16.89 -12.15 -1.16
CA GLU A 513 16.05 -13.09 -0.41
C GLU A 513 15.98 -12.75 1.08
N ASN A 514 17.05 -12.19 1.65
CA ASN A 514 17.14 -11.87 3.08
C ASN A 514 16.29 -10.66 3.48
N VAL A 515 16.05 -9.72 2.58
CA VAL A 515 15.17 -8.55 2.83
C VAL A 515 13.71 -8.98 2.78
N VAL A 516 13.34 -9.81 1.80
CA VAL A 516 11.99 -10.39 1.70
C VAL A 516 11.70 -11.31 2.89
N LEU A 517 12.67 -12.13 3.31
CA LEU A 517 12.58 -12.96 4.52
C LEU A 517 12.51 -12.11 5.80
N LEU A 518 13.26 -11.02 5.90
CA LEU A 518 13.16 -10.08 7.03
C LEU A 518 11.79 -9.40 7.06
N LEU A 519 11.24 -9.01 5.91
CA LEU A 519 9.90 -8.43 5.80
C LEU A 519 8.81 -9.45 6.16
N GLN A 520 8.97 -10.70 5.76
CA GLN A 520 8.05 -11.79 6.10
C GLN A 520 8.15 -12.16 7.59
N ALA A 521 9.35 -12.06 8.18
CA ALA A 521 9.55 -12.18 9.63
C ALA A 521 8.91 -11.00 10.38
N ILE A 522 9.05 -9.77 9.90
CA ILE A 522 8.38 -8.58 10.48
C ILE A 522 6.85 -8.73 10.40
N TYR A 523 6.31 -9.33 9.33
CA TYR A 523 4.87 -9.60 9.21
C TYR A 523 4.37 -10.63 10.23
N TYR A 524 5.13 -11.72 10.45
CA TYR A 524 4.79 -12.73 11.45
C TYR A 524 4.90 -12.17 12.89
N GLU A 525 5.90 -11.32 13.12
CA GLU A 525 6.12 -10.63 14.39
C GLU A 525 5.20 -9.41 14.59
N LEU A 526 4.51 -8.93 13.54
CA LEU A 526 3.71 -7.70 13.62
C LEU A 526 2.61 -7.79 14.68
N GLY A 527 1.94 -8.95 14.76
CA GLY A 527 0.95 -9.21 15.81
C GLY A 527 1.55 -9.21 17.21
N PHE A 528 2.72 -9.83 17.38
CA PHE A 528 3.45 -9.87 18.65
C PHE A 528 4.00 -8.51 19.07
N ILE A 529 4.48 -7.71 18.11
CA ILE A 529 4.94 -6.34 18.34
C ILE A 529 3.76 -5.44 18.72
N VAL A 530 2.62 -5.53 18.03
CA VAL A 530 1.41 -4.77 18.37
C VAL A 530 0.94 -5.13 19.79
N LEU A 531 0.88 -6.42 20.12
CA LEU A 531 0.47 -6.88 21.45
C LEU A 531 1.49 -6.46 22.53
N SER A 532 2.78 -6.49 22.23
CA SER A 532 3.85 -6.06 23.15
C SER A 532 3.83 -4.56 23.39
N VAL A 533 3.57 -3.76 22.35
CA VAL A 533 3.42 -2.30 22.47
C VAL A 533 2.14 -1.96 23.24
N LEU A 534 1.01 -2.61 22.96
CA LEU A 534 -0.22 -2.45 23.74
C LEU A 534 -0.02 -2.87 25.21
N GLY A 535 0.72 -3.96 25.45
CA GLY A 535 1.12 -4.41 26.78
C GLY A 535 2.00 -3.39 27.49
N LEU A 536 2.99 -2.80 26.80
CA LEU A 536 3.85 -1.75 27.34
C LEU A 536 3.05 -0.50 27.70
N VAL A 537 2.12 -0.09 26.82
CA VAL A 537 1.20 1.02 27.08
C VAL A 537 0.35 0.72 28.32
N PHE A 538 -0.25 -0.47 28.42
CA PHE A 538 -1.04 -0.86 29.58
C PHE A 538 -0.21 -0.88 30.88
N VAL A 539 1.01 -1.42 30.84
CA VAL A 539 1.94 -1.44 31.99
C VAL A 539 2.36 -0.03 32.40
N LEU A 540 2.43 0.93 31.47
CA LEU A 540 2.70 2.33 31.79
C LEU A 540 1.47 3.06 32.34
N PHE A 541 0.27 2.80 31.81
CA PHE A 541 -0.97 3.47 32.22
C PHE A 541 -1.58 2.91 33.51
N MET A 542 -1.45 1.60 33.79
CA MET A 542 -2.03 0.96 34.99
C MET A 542 -1.48 1.55 36.30
N PRO A 543 -0.16 1.77 36.47
CA PRO A 543 0.39 2.42 37.66
C PRO A 543 -0.03 3.88 37.77
N VAL A 544 -0.34 4.57 36.66
CA VAL A 544 -0.82 5.95 36.67
C VAL A 544 -2.23 6.03 37.23
N VAL A 545 -3.13 5.16 36.78
CA VAL A 545 -4.48 5.05 37.37
C VAL A 545 -4.36 4.66 38.83
N GLY A 546 -3.50 3.67 39.16
CA GLY A 546 -3.24 3.26 40.54
C GLY A 546 -2.69 4.37 41.43
N LEU A 547 -1.73 5.17 40.94
CA LEU A 547 -1.14 6.30 41.66
C LEU A 547 -2.12 7.45 41.81
N PHE A 548 -2.94 7.74 40.79
CA PHE A 548 -3.99 8.75 40.86
C PHE A 548 -5.05 8.37 41.90
N PHE A 549 -5.50 7.11 41.91
CA PHE A 549 -6.38 6.59 42.95
C PHE A 549 -5.71 6.57 44.33
N CYS A 550 -4.42 6.25 44.41
CA CYS A 550 -3.67 6.23 45.66
C CYS A 550 -3.51 7.64 46.25
N VAL A 551 -3.08 8.61 45.46
CA VAL A 551 -2.92 10.02 45.88
C VAL A 551 -4.28 10.64 46.20
N CYS A 552 -5.32 10.40 45.39
CA CYS A 552 -6.67 10.87 45.71
C CYS A 552 -7.26 10.23 46.98
N ARG A 553 -6.86 8.99 47.33
CA ARG A 553 -7.24 8.34 48.59
C ARG A 553 -6.40 8.83 49.77
N CYS A 554 -5.12 9.12 49.57
CA CYS A 554 -4.22 9.72 50.58
C CYS A 554 -4.55 11.19 50.88
N CYS A 555 -5.20 11.91 49.96
CA CYS A 555 -5.61 13.30 50.11
C CYS A 555 -7.11 13.47 50.44
N GLU A 556 -7.83 12.39 50.80
CA GLU A 556 -9.25 12.34 51.19
C GLU A 556 -10.29 13.00 50.24
N ASN A 557 -9.87 13.50 49.07
CA ASN A 557 -10.69 14.30 48.15
C ASN A 557 -11.49 13.48 47.10
N CYS A 558 -11.30 12.15 47.03
CA CYS A 558 -12.16 11.26 46.24
C CYS A 558 -12.96 10.35 47.18
N GLY A 559 -14.26 10.63 47.32
CA GLY A 559 -15.16 10.08 48.32
C GLY A 559 -15.26 8.54 48.41
N GLY A 560 -15.61 7.98 49.56
CA GLY A 560 -15.96 8.66 50.80
C GLY A 560 -16.38 7.72 51.93
N GLU A 561 -16.84 8.31 53.02
CA GLU A 561 -17.90 7.72 53.84
C GLU A 561 -19.13 7.54 52.95
N MET A 562 -19.11 6.47 52.17
CA MET A 562 -20.26 6.02 51.43
C MET A 562 -21.17 5.37 52.48
N HIS A 563 -22.09 6.15 53.03
CA HIS A 563 -23.25 5.61 53.75
C HIS A 563 -24.13 4.91 52.71
N GLN A 564 -23.62 3.78 52.23
CA GLN A 564 -24.23 3.00 51.18
C GLN A 564 -25.41 2.29 51.82
N ARG A 565 -26.61 2.77 51.52
CA ARG A 565 -27.85 2.07 51.87
C ARG A 565 -27.78 0.70 51.21
N GLN A 566 -27.31 -0.31 51.94
CA GLN A 566 -27.13 -1.67 51.45
C GLN A 566 -28.51 -2.14 50.95
N LYS A 567 -28.65 -2.29 49.63
CA LYS A 567 -29.75 -3.10 49.09
C LYS A 567 -29.56 -4.49 49.68
N LYS A 568 -30.65 -5.09 50.18
CA LYS A 568 -30.68 -6.38 50.92
C LYS A 568 -29.98 -7.55 50.20
N ASN A 569 -29.71 -7.43 48.90
CA ASN A 569 -29.03 -8.44 48.06
C ASN A 569 -27.62 -8.01 47.54
N GLY A 570 -27.05 -6.91 48.04
CA GLY A 570 -25.78 -6.36 47.54
C GLY A 570 -24.57 -7.29 47.75
N ASP A 571 -24.54 -8.03 48.85
CA ASP A 571 -23.42 -8.92 49.16
C ASP A 571 -23.46 -10.19 48.30
N CYS A 572 -24.65 -10.67 47.95
CA CYS A 572 -24.83 -11.78 47.01
C CYS A 572 -24.43 -11.38 45.57
N LEU A 573 -24.76 -10.15 45.16
CA LEU A 573 -24.39 -9.63 43.84
C LEU A 573 -22.88 -9.39 43.72
N LYS A 574 -22.23 -8.86 44.76
CA LYS A 574 -20.77 -8.75 44.84
C LYS A 574 -20.10 -10.12 44.83
N GLY A 575 -20.65 -11.08 45.57
CA GLY A 575 -20.21 -12.48 45.55
C GLY A 575 -20.32 -13.10 44.16
N PHE A 576 -21.42 -12.85 43.45
CA PHE A 576 -21.62 -13.31 42.08
C PHE A 576 -20.61 -12.70 41.09
N TYR A 577 -20.39 -11.38 41.14
CA TYR A 577 -19.39 -10.74 40.28
C TYR A 577 -17.96 -11.21 40.60
N MET A 578 -17.62 -11.40 41.88
CA MET A 578 -16.32 -11.92 42.30
C MET A 578 -16.14 -13.37 41.83
N ALA A 579 -17.15 -14.22 42.00
CA ALA A 579 -17.11 -15.60 41.54
C ALA A 579 -17.00 -15.68 40.00
N THR A 580 -17.72 -14.82 39.28
CA THR A 580 -17.67 -14.76 37.81
C THR A 580 -16.30 -14.27 37.33
N LEU A 581 -15.70 -13.29 38.00
CA LEU A 581 -14.35 -12.80 37.69
C LEU A 581 -13.29 -13.88 37.95
N ILE A 582 -13.39 -14.61 39.06
CA ILE A 582 -12.48 -15.72 39.37
C ILE A 582 -12.66 -16.84 38.35
N ALA A 583 -13.89 -17.23 38.03
CA ALA A 583 -14.18 -18.28 37.06
C ALA A 583 -13.63 -17.94 35.66
N THR A 584 -13.84 -16.70 35.20
CA THR A 584 -13.30 -16.24 33.92
C THR A 584 -11.77 -16.16 33.93
N SER A 585 -11.16 -15.71 35.03
CA SER A 585 -9.71 -15.67 35.18
C SER A 585 -9.07 -17.06 35.17
N VAL A 586 -9.68 -18.02 35.88
CA VAL A 586 -9.23 -19.43 35.88
C VAL A 586 -9.39 -20.04 34.48
N PHE A 587 -10.51 -19.77 33.80
CA PHE A 587 -10.73 -20.25 32.44
C PHE A 587 -9.67 -19.71 31.45
N LEU A 588 -9.34 -18.42 31.53
CA LEU A 588 -8.27 -17.82 30.73
C LEU A 588 -6.90 -18.41 31.07
N ALA A 589 -6.58 -18.58 32.37
CA ALA A 589 -5.32 -19.17 32.80
C ALA A 589 -5.16 -20.61 32.27
N VAL A 590 -6.20 -21.44 32.41
CA VAL A 590 -6.22 -22.81 31.88
C VAL A 590 -6.04 -22.80 30.35
N GLY A 591 -6.69 -21.88 29.65
CA GLY A 591 -6.51 -21.70 28.20
C GLY A 591 -5.05 -21.39 27.82
N VAL A 592 -4.38 -20.52 28.57
CA VAL A 592 -2.96 -20.19 28.37
C VAL A 592 -2.06 -21.40 28.67
N THR A 593 -2.31 -22.15 29.74
CA THR A 593 -1.52 -23.34 30.07
C THR A 593 -1.68 -24.44 29.02
N ILE A 594 -2.89 -24.64 28.50
CA ILE A 594 -3.15 -25.59 27.41
C ILE A 594 -2.45 -25.14 26.12
N ALA A 595 -2.54 -23.85 25.78
CA ALA A 595 -1.86 -23.31 24.60
C ALA A 595 -0.33 -23.46 24.71
N TYR A 596 0.23 -23.20 25.89
CA TYR A 596 1.66 -23.39 26.17
C TYR A 596 2.07 -24.86 26.04
N ALA A 597 1.31 -25.78 26.65
CA ALA A 597 1.56 -27.21 26.56
C ALA A 597 1.45 -27.72 25.11
N ALA A 598 0.45 -27.26 24.36
CA ALA A 598 0.29 -27.57 22.94
C ALA A 598 1.47 -27.06 22.11
N ASN A 599 1.89 -25.81 22.33
CA ASN A 599 3.03 -25.22 21.63
C ASN A 599 4.34 -25.97 21.93
N GLN A 600 4.55 -26.38 23.19
CA GLN A 600 5.72 -27.15 23.56
C GLN A 600 5.69 -28.57 22.98
N ASN A 601 4.52 -29.21 22.93
CA ASN A 601 4.37 -30.52 22.31
C ASN A 601 4.62 -30.45 20.80
N ILE A 602 4.05 -29.46 20.10
CA ILE A 602 4.30 -29.23 18.67
C ILE A 602 5.78 -28.96 18.42
N THR A 603 6.43 -28.14 19.24
CA THR A 603 7.87 -27.87 19.13
C THR A 603 8.70 -29.14 19.28
N ASN A 604 8.35 -30.00 20.24
CA ASN A 604 9.03 -31.28 20.44
C ASN A 604 8.80 -32.25 19.27
N GLN A 605 7.58 -32.32 18.74
CA GLN A 605 7.24 -33.12 17.56
C GLN A 605 7.96 -32.62 16.30
N ILE A 606 8.02 -31.31 16.07
CA ILE A 606 8.76 -30.73 14.93
C ILE A 606 10.26 -31.05 15.03
N LYS A 607 10.84 -31.02 16.24
CA LYS A 607 12.24 -31.41 16.46
C LYS A 607 12.50 -32.90 16.23
N SER A 608 11.54 -33.80 16.51
CA SER A 608 11.68 -35.23 16.23
C SER A 608 11.54 -35.49 14.72
N THR A 609 10.53 -34.90 14.08
CA THR A 609 10.28 -35.01 12.63
C THR A 609 11.46 -34.49 11.83
N ARG A 610 12.04 -33.34 12.19
CA ARG A 610 13.23 -32.80 11.49
C ARG A 610 14.42 -33.76 11.57
N ARG A 611 14.62 -34.43 12.71
CA ARG A 611 15.67 -35.43 12.89
C ARG A 611 15.39 -36.68 12.03
N LEU A 612 14.16 -37.18 12.02
CA LEU A 612 13.72 -38.31 11.21
C LEU A 612 13.89 -38.05 9.70
N VAL A 613 13.48 -36.88 9.24
CA VAL A 613 13.67 -36.45 7.84
C VAL A 613 15.15 -36.41 7.49
N SER A 614 16.00 -35.90 8.40
CA SER A 614 17.45 -35.86 8.17
C SER A 614 18.12 -37.24 8.15
N SER A 615 17.62 -38.23 8.91
CA SER A 615 18.14 -39.59 8.84
C SER A 615 17.67 -40.26 7.56
N ASN A 616 16.37 -40.17 7.23
CA ASN A 616 15.82 -40.77 6.02
C ASN A 616 16.48 -40.25 4.74
N ILE A 617 16.77 -38.94 4.65
CA ILE A 617 17.50 -38.36 3.51
C ILE A 617 18.94 -38.91 3.43
N ARG A 618 19.58 -39.12 4.57
CA ARG A 618 20.94 -39.67 4.65
C ARG A 618 20.97 -41.16 4.27
N ASP A 619 19.97 -41.90 4.69
CA ASP A 619 19.82 -43.32 4.35
C ASP A 619 19.50 -43.49 2.87
N LEU A 620 18.62 -42.64 2.32
CA LEU A 620 18.34 -42.60 0.87
C LEU A 620 19.60 -42.28 0.06
N LYS A 621 20.39 -41.31 0.52
CA LYS A 621 21.68 -40.96 -0.11
C LYS A 621 22.68 -42.12 -0.03
N SER A 622 22.72 -42.83 1.08
CA SER A 622 23.59 -44.00 1.25
C SER A 622 23.14 -45.14 0.34
N PHE A 623 21.84 -45.44 0.29
CA PHE A 623 21.27 -46.42 -0.61
C PHE A 623 21.60 -46.11 -2.07
N ALA A 624 21.33 -44.88 -2.53
CA ALA A 624 21.64 -44.44 -3.89
C ALA A 624 23.14 -44.58 -4.25
N ASN A 625 24.04 -44.44 -3.28
CA ASN A 625 25.48 -44.60 -3.50
C ASN A 625 25.94 -46.07 -3.51
N TYR A 626 25.35 -46.95 -2.69
CA TYR A 626 25.78 -48.34 -2.56
C TYR A 626 25.11 -49.28 -3.58
N THR A 627 23.89 -48.99 -4.01
CA THR A 627 23.16 -49.79 -5.01
C THR A 627 23.95 -49.99 -6.32
N PRO A 628 24.50 -48.96 -6.99
CA PRO A 628 25.24 -49.16 -8.24
C PRO A 628 26.49 -50.02 -8.04
N VAL A 629 27.20 -49.86 -6.91
CA VAL A 629 28.40 -50.65 -6.59
C VAL A 629 28.08 -52.14 -6.44
N GLN A 630 26.94 -52.48 -5.80
CA GLN A 630 26.50 -53.87 -5.72
C GLN A 630 26.08 -54.45 -7.07
N ILE A 631 25.41 -53.64 -7.90
CA ILE A 631 25.02 -54.05 -9.26
C ILE A 631 26.27 -54.35 -10.10
N ASP A 632 27.29 -53.50 -10.04
CA ASP A 632 28.56 -53.71 -10.75
C ASP A 632 29.29 -54.97 -10.26
N TYR A 633 29.30 -55.23 -8.95
CA TYR A 633 29.88 -56.44 -8.39
C TYR A 633 29.20 -57.72 -8.91
N VAL A 634 27.87 -57.76 -8.91
CA VAL A 634 27.11 -58.90 -9.43
C VAL A 634 27.33 -59.07 -10.94
N SER A 635 27.38 -57.95 -11.69
CA SER A 635 27.68 -57.95 -13.11
C SER A 635 29.06 -58.53 -13.41
N ALA A 636 30.10 -58.14 -12.64
CA ALA A 636 31.45 -58.68 -12.78
C ALA A 636 31.51 -60.19 -12.48
N GLN A 637 30.81 -60.64 -11.45
CA GLN A 637 30.75 -62.06 -11.07
C GLN A 637 30.04 -62.89 -12.15
N TYR A 638 28.95 -62.38 -12.71
CA TYR A 638 28.27 -62.99 -13.86
C TYR A 638 29.18 -63.06 -15.09
N THR A 639 29.91 -61.99 -15.40
CA THR A 639 30.83 -61.94 -16.54
C THR A 639 31.93 -62.99 -16.41
N THR A 640 32.45 -63.18 -15.19
CA THR A 640 33.47 -64.20 -14.89
C THR A 640 32.92 -65.60 -15.11
N ALA A 641 31.71 -65.89 -14.60
CA ALA A 641 31.04 -67.17 -14.82
C ALA A 641 30.74 -67.41 -16.31
N LYS A 642 30.25 -66.39 -17.02
CA LYS A 642 29.98 -66.43 -18.47
C LYS A 642 31.24 -66.81 -19.25
N ASN A 643 32.36 -66.16 -18.95
CA ASN A 643 33.63 -66.40 -19.65
C ASN A 643 34.19 -67.80 -19.36
N LYS A 644 34.03 -68.30 -18.13
CA LYS A 644 34.39 -69.69 -17.78
C LYS A 644 33.58 -70.69 -18.60
N VAL A 645 32.25 -70.52 -18.65
CA VAL A 645 31.36 -71.40 -19.43
C VAL A 645 31.66 -71.34 -20.93
N LEU A 646 31.89 -70.15 -21.48
CA LEU A 646 32.31 -69.98 -22.89
C LEU A 646 33.64 -70.69 -23.17
N SER A 647 34.63 -70.55 -22.29
CA SER A 647 35.91 -71.23 -22.44
C SER A 647 35.77 -72.75 -22.38
N ASP A 648 34.89 -73.28 -21.53
CA ASP A 648 34.65 -74.72 -21.45
C ASP A 648 33.93 -75.22 -22.72
N LEU A 649 32.99 -74.43 -23.27
CA LEU A 649 32.31 -74.73 -24.53
C LEU A 649 33.25 -74.71 -25.74
N ASP A 650 34.14 -73.72 -25.85
CA ASP A 650 35.13 -73.66 -26.93
C ASP A 650 36.12 -74.83 -26.87
N ASN A 651 36.48 -75.27 -25.66
CA ASN A 651 37.35 -76.42 -25.46
C ASN A 651 36.70 -77.77 -25.82
N ILE A 652 35.37 -77.86 -25.87
CA ILE A 652 34.67 -79.07 -26.36
C ILE A 652 35.00 -79.33 -27.84
N GLY A 653 35.16 -78.30 -28.65
CA GLY A 653 35.55 -78.43 -30.06
C GLY A 653 36.90 -79.13 -30.23
N ASN A 654 37.87 -78.81 -29.38
CA ASN A 654 39.21 -79.42 -29.43
C ASN A 654 39.23 -80.82 -28.81
N LEU A 655 38.49 -81.06 -27.71
CA LEU A 655 38.43 -82.38 -27.05
C LEU A 655 37.64 -83.41 -27.86
N LEU A 656 36.42 -83.10 -28.29
CA LEU A 656 35.60 -84.01 -29.09
C LEU A 656 35.99 -84.00 -30.57
N GLY A 657 36.19 -82.81 -31.14
CA GLY A 657 36.50 -82.68 -32.57
C GLY A 657 37.83 -83.31 -32.95
N GLY A 658 38.87 -83.18 -32.10
CA GLY A 658 40.16 -83.83 -32.32
C GLY A 658 40.11 -85.36 -32.19
N GLN A 659 39.35 -85.90 -31.22
CA GLN A 659 39.16 -87.34 -31.09
C GLN A 659 38.32 -87.94 -32.23
N ILE A 660 37.24 -87.25 -32.64
CA ILE A 660 36.41 -87.66 -33.76
C ILE A 660 37.22 -87.59 -35.06
N HIS A 661 37.98 -86.53 -35.30
CA HIS A 661 38.81 -86.39 -36.48
C HIS A 661 39.84 -87.53 -36.56
N ASN A 662 40.57 -87.82 -35.48
CA ASN A 662 41.55 -88.92 -35.46
C ASN A 662 40.92 -90.30 -35.64
N GLN A 663 39.70 -90.53 -35.13
CA GLN A 663 38.99 -91.80 -35.36
C GLN A 663 38.46 -91.92 -36.79
N LEU A 664 37.88 -90.85 -37.32
CA LEU A 664 37.32 -90.82 -38.67
C LEU A 664 38.43 -90.88 -39.73
N GLU A 665 39.57 -90.22 -39.50
CA GLU A 665 40.74 -90.28 -40.36
C GLU A 665 41.28 -91.71 -40.49
N ARG A 666 41.29 -92.49 -39.39
CA ARG A 666 41.71 -93.90 -39.41
C ARG A 666 40.81 -94.82 -40.24
N GLU A 667 39.53 -94.51 -40.38
CA GLU A 667 38.60 -95.32 -41.20
C GLU A 667 38.47 -94.79 -42.63
N VAL A 668 38.42 -93.46 -42.80
CA VAL A 668 38.13 -92.82 -44.08
C VAL A 668 39.35 -92.75 -44.98
N VAL A 669 40.55 -92.48 -44.45
CA VAL A 669 41.77 -92.38 -45.28
C VAL A 669 42.08 -93.70 -46.00
N PRO A 670 42.04 -94.88 -45.35
CA PRO A 670 42.26 -96.16 -46.04
C PRO A 670 41.15 -96.49 -47.05
N ALA A 671 39.90 -96.15 -46.75
CA ALA A 671 38.78 -96.37 -47.67
C ALA A 671 38.86 -95.47 -48.90
N LEU A 672 39.27 -94.21 -48.72
CA LEU A 672 39.49 -93.25 -49.80
C LEU A 672 40.70 -93.64 -50.66
N ASP A 673 41.81 -94.09 -50.06
CA ASP A 673 42.98 -94.59 -50.79
C ASP A 673 42.63 -95.86 -51.60
N ASN A 674 41.80 -96.74 -51.06
CA ASN A 674 41.31 -97.90 -51.79
C ASN A 674 40.38 -97.52 -52.96
N ALA A 675 39.50 -96.53 -52.79
CA ALA A 675 38.65 -96.01 -53.87
C ALA A 675 39.46 -95.28 -54.96
N LEU A 676 40.49 -94.52 -54.57
CA LEU A 676 41.44 -93.87 -55.49
C LEU A 676 42.27 -94.92 -56.26
N ARG A 677 42.67 -96.01 -55.61
CA ARG A 677 43.32 -97.14 -56.29
C ARG A 677 42.41 -97.90 -57.26
N MET A 678 41.12 -97.98 -56.99
CA MET A 678 40.13 -98.56 -57.92
C MET A 678 39.86 -97.66 -59.14
N THR A 679 40.09 -96.35 -59.04
CA THR A 679 39.89 -95.39 -60.15
C THR A 679 41.16 -95.12 -60.96
N ALA A 680 42.35 -95.35 -60.38
CA ALA A 680 43.64 -95.21 -61.06
C ALA A 680 44.12 -96.47 -61.81
N GLY A 681 43.31 -97.53 -61.84
CA GLY A 681 43.60 -98.81 -62.51
C GLY A 681 42.71 -99.09 -63.73
N ALA A 682 42.42 -98.06 -64.53
CA ALA A 682 41.83 -98.18 -65.87
C ALA A 682 42.91 -98.05 -66.95
#